data_AF-A0A959EVJ8-F1
#
_entry.id   AF-A0A959EVJ8-F1
#
_cell.length_a   1.000
_cell.length_b   1.000
_cell.length_c   1.000
_cell.angle_alpha   90.00
_cell.angle_beta   90.00
_cell.angle_gamma   90.00
#
_symmetry.space_group_name_H-M   'P 1'
#
loop_
_entity.id
_entity.type
_entity.pdbx_description
1 polymer ?
#
loop_
_entity_poly.entity_id
_entity_poly.type
_entity_poly.pdbx_seq_one_letter_code
_entity_poly.pdbx_strand_id
1 'polypeptide(L)'
;MKTILTSYYALPTCICFLLSLIPVTIWTQPSFPVSEGFNVTGCATSPCGGTIDDDGCLPAWSTAFGTPRISSNSPIEGTRSLNLVAVKDDDSNWGTEGVYWQIADFFEEDSCYQITCYVRYVGGSNAAETSIQFELATGLNAVTSFSNLNCTDPPATPSTSQQIGMFLDSDLTSGTWQLVTVFFRANDDYDQLYIYTDLTGTPSSGETSSDFYIDLVTVDKMDLDADFSFSPDPGCVNSSIQFTNLYFQGGQGASHSWDFGDQSSSTEADPTHTYTSGGDYQVTHIVSVPNCAPDTVTKTVSVLELADASFTYSGELICDEYCIAFDGEAGGTEVTFEWDFGAYGVNNTDLDPAICYLSDGTYGVTFTVTNSCGEDEDIQNVVINSSDFDYDLEIGIDASSENDLSAIISANSLPADQLGNIHWQIHGKLVIDQDYEFSPNVRFQMMPGSVIELAQNMDLTFDDAHLYGCDTLWKGIRALAFSRLSLKNSIIQDAEYAVEPFTKCKLDITNTTFDKNFVGIYKVTNTINDGFNLLPFYGNTFDCSGDLLAPYDGQPSSPGSKTFAGIQLEYPSNYAGLFVLGTGVFGSNLNHFKNLRNGIISTNVGWRIAETDFSGLTEDEEYSVTGFGIRATSESGAHLFQQFGLYILGPASFSKIDNTAIYVRGMAVDRIMWNKMEQVHRGVNAIGTVTETDIRENLINAQQQGIGLFQIDANTDLRVYNNFITMEGQKSSAIRLDQSGITPSDLASFLIDFNTIDLQNNNSHGIFLQKDFNTRVLNNDIEVTAPSQTGKTYFGIRLDGSFNDVLCNNEVIGNGNWTDGNFGIRSMSAETTEFLCNSLEDTRTGVFFAMGGMIPELFQGNSMEGHFYGLHLDPSGVIGEQESAGNRWIEGTYSSSGVKAKNEAEDLFGLEASAFSVFSSTAPLFPTDDTGGTEGIEVETGLSDGDWFEQSFIEDFTCPENPCGDFEEFAPDIDTALHRIDTLIARDSTLNSTFHYEINWLGKDYLFRKLVAKPSIMTSYSFLDTFYQRLDTLEIGKLRAINEGLRSLYAIPTSINNTIIANVENMTGWSDDIHFQDSLYVLTSDTTYLNSRDSLLALISEATEENDSLWTIVWDHRDLDADTLATENSNISPDSTYGEKEKLLNDIFLSTIPRNTWTFTGTQIDSLEVTAGLCPVLAGEAVFHARSLLAMIGRDSLYNDDEICDSAFERQLKDKGTTGQEPALNLLAVYP
;
A
#
# COMPACT_ATOMS: atom_id res chain seq x y z
N MET A 1 6.43 -26.40 1.86
CA MET A 1 6.06 -27.42 2.89
C MET A 1 4.88 -26.89 3.72
N LYS A 2 3.78 -27.56 4.10
CA LYS A 2 3.41 -28.99 4.36
C LYS A 2 4.15 -29.60 5.55
N THR A 3 3.56 -30.23 6.59
CA THR A 3 2.17 -30.58 7.00
C THR A 3 2.16 -30.61 8.56
N ILE A 4 1.20 -31.02 9.41
CA ILE A 4 -0.09 -31.76 9.49
C ILE A 4 -0.79 -31.28 10.80
N LEU A 5 -2.06 -31.51 11.14
CA LEU A 5 -3.21 -32.28 10.59
C LEU A 5 -4.27 -31.28 10.04
N THR A 6 -5.52 -31.52 9.58
CA THR A 6 -6.59 -32.56 9.64
C THR A 6 -7.35 -32.69 10.99
N SER A 7 -8.68 -32.83 11.06
CA SER A 7 -9.77 -33.22 10.13
C SER A 7 -11.14 -32.66 10.63
N TYR A 8 -12.32 -32.76 10.00
CA TYR A 8 -12.87 -32.87 8.63
C TYR A 8 -14.36 -33.30 8.77
N TYR A 9 -15.32 -32.53 8.20
CA TYR A 9 -16.71 -32.95 7.83
C TYR A 9 -17.76 -33.19 8.97
N ALA A 10 -19.09 -32.99 8.78
CA ALA A 10 -19.85 -32.44 7.64
C ALA A 10 -21.30 -31.96 7.98
N LEU A 11 -21.83 -31.14 7.08
CA LEU A 11 -23.25 -30.80 6.75
C LEU A 11 -24.14 -32.07 6.49
N PRO A 12 -25.50 -32.03 6.34
CA PRO A 12 -26.25 -30.97 5.61
C PRO A 12 -27.78 -30.70 5.84
N THR A 13 -28.28 -29.72 5.07
CA THR A 13 -29.62 -29.59 4.39
C THR A 13 -30.92 -29.05 5.06
N CYS A 14 -31.48 -28.03 4.37
CA CYS A 14 -32.90 -27.83 3.98
C CYS A 14 -33.98 -27.22 4.92
N ILE A 15 -34.06 -25.87 4.91
CA ILE A 15 -35.14 -25.07 4.26
C ILE A 15 -36.57 -25.67 4.23
N CYS A 16 -37.56 -25.04 4.91
CA CYS A 16 -38.73 -24.38 4.28
C CYS A 16 -39.77 -23.73 5.25
N PHE A 17 -40.15 -22.48 4.96
CA PHE A 17 -41.48 -21.85 5.12
C PHE A 17 -42.13 -21.47 6.48
N LEU A 18 -42.12 -20.15 6.72
CA LEU A 18 -43.19 -19.24 7.19
C LEU A 18 -43.81 -19.28 8.62
N LEU A 19 -43.72 -18.07 9.21
CA LEU A 19 -44.68 -17.34 10.07
C LEU A 19 -44.73 -17.55 11.60
N SER A 20 -44.32 -16.45 12.25
CA SER A 20 -44.83 -15.88 13.51
C SER A 20 -44.67 -16.70 14.80
N LEU A 21 -43.59 -16.44 15.55
CA LEU A 21 -43.54 -15.75 16.86
C LEU A 21 -42.19 -16.01 17.56
N ILE A 22 -42.07 -15.54 18.82
CA ILE A 22 -41.04 -15.82 19.84
C ILE A 22 -39.89 -14.79 19.93
N PRO A 23 -39.76 -14.13 21.09
CA PRO A 23 -38.47 -13.81 21.68
C PRO A 23 -38.01 -14.93 22.64
N VAL A 24 -36.79 -15.40 22.42
CA VAL A 24 -35.75 -15.54 23.47
C VAL A 24 -35.92 -16.62 24.57
N THR A 25 -35.07 -17.67 24.46
CA THR A 25 -34.27 -18.37 25.51
C THR A 25 -34.57 -19.75 26.14
N ILE A 26 -33.44 -20.49 26.25
CA ILE A 26 -32.96 -21.41 27.31
C ILE A 26 -33.57 -22.83 27.46
N TRP A 27 -32.75 -23.81 27.11
CA TRP A 27 -32.57 -25.08 27.83
C TRP A 27 -31.44 -24.85 28.88
N THR A 28 -31.38 -25.47 30.07
CA THR A 28 -31.63 -26.88 30.41
C THR A 28 -32.12 -27.12 31.86
N GLN A 29 -32.59 -28.35 32.12
CA GLN A 29 -32.79 -29.00 33.43
C GLN A 29 -31.44 -29.36 34.13
N PRO A 30 -31.36 -29.85 35.40
CA PRO A 30 -32.41 -30.47 36.22
C PRO A 30 -32.48 -30.08 37.73
N SER A 31 -33.45 -30.68 38.43
CA SER A 31 -33.66 -30.57 39.88
C SER A 31 -33.12 -31.77 40.67
N PHE A 32 -32.74 -31.55 41.93
CA PHE A 32 -32.71 -32.60 42.98
C PHE A 32 -33.06 -32.03 44.36
N PRO A 33 -33.83 -32.74 45.21
CA PRO A 33 -34.25 -32.27 46.54
C PRO A 33 -33.47 -32.93 47.69
N VAL A 34 -33.40 -32.26 48.85
CA VAL A 34 -32.99 -32.87 50.13
C VAL A 34 -33.97 -32.43 51.24
N SER A 35 -34.18 -33.29 52.22
CA SER A 35 -35.22 -33.20 53.25
C SER A 35 -34.67 -33.42 54.66
N GLU A 36 -35.35 -32.84 55.65
CA GLU A 36 -35.22 -33.12 57.10
C GLU A 36 -33.88 -32.71 57.75
N GLY A 37 -33.97 -32.21 58.99
CA GLY A 37 -32.82 -31.97 59.87
C GLY A 37 -32.82 -32.93 61.06
N PHE A 38 -32.08 -32.60 62.13
CA PHE A 38 -32.35 -32.89 63.56
C PHE A 38 -31.19 -32.22 64.35
N ASN A 39 -31.44 -31.32 65.31
CA ASN A 39 -31.96 -31.51 66.68
C ASN A 39 -30.83 -31.71 67.73
N VAL A 40 -31.01 -31.22 68.95
CA VAL A 40 -29.96 -31.01 69.97
C VAL A 40 -29.90 -32.15 70.98
N THR A 41 -28.70 -32.58 71.39
CA THR A 41 -28.51 -33.51 72.53
C THR A 41 -27.33 -33.15 73.44
N GLY A 42 -27.66 -32.49 74.56
CA GLY A 42 -27.06 -32.64 75.90
C GLY A 42 -25.54 -32.73 76.08
N CYS A 43 -24.94 -31.67 76.64
CA CYS A 43 -23.62 -31.71 77.28
C CYS A 43 -23.64 -32.49 78.62
N ALA A 44 -22.45 -32.79 79.15
CA ALA A 44 -22.26 -33.30 80.52
C ALA A 44 -21.60 -32.25 81.42
N THR A 45 -22.11 -32.04 82.63
CA THR A 45 -21.46 -31.25 83.69
C THR A 45 -21.71 -31.83 85.09
N SER A 46 -20.73 -31.67 85.97
CA SER A 46 -20.75 -31.89 87.43
C SER A 46 -19.35 -31.47 87.92
N PRO A 47 -19.18 -30.68 89.01
CA PRO A 47 -19.98 -30.76 90.23
C PRO A 47 -20.52 -29.41 90.76
N CYS A 48 -21.11 -29.47 91.97
CA CYS A 48 -21.68 -28.37 92.77
C CYS A 48 -23.03 -27.84 92.26
N GLY A 49 -24.08 -27.70 93.08
CA GLY A 49 -24.13 -28.01 94.51
C GLY A 49 -25.47 -27.66 95.19
N GLY A 50 -26.61 -28.04 94.60
CA GLY A 50 -27.95 -27.83 95.17
C GLY A 50 -28.86 -29.04 94.93
N THR A 51 -29.85 -29.27 95.79
CA THR A 51 -30.74 -30.44 95.71
C THR A 51 -31.91 -30.23 94.74
N ILE A 52 -32.09 -31.22 93.88
CA ILE A 52 -33.14 -31.36 92.86
C ILE A 52 -34.49 -31.69 93.52
N ASP A 53 -35.59 -31.18 92.98
CA ASP A 53 -36.98 -31.58 93.24
C ASP A 53 -37.59 -32.39 92.07
N ASP A 54 -38.77 -32.99 92.29
CA ASP A 54 -39.16 -34.30 91.72
C ASP A 54 -39.41 -34.39 90.19
N ASP A 55 -39.26 -33.30 89.42
CA ASP A 55 -39.24 -33.31 87.93
C ASP A 55 -37.85 -32.99 87.31
N GLY A 56 -36.81 -32.75 88.12
CA GLY A 56 -35.41 -32.98 87.70
C GLY A 56 -34.56 -31.78 87.23
N CYS A 57 -34.94 -30.53 87.49
CA CYS A 57 -34.30 -29.35 86.88
C CYS A 57 -33.78 -28.28 87.86
N LEU A 58 -32.78 -27.49 87.42
CA LEU A 58 -32.51 -26.14 87.91
C LEU A 58 -32.51 -25.17 86.72
N PRO A 59 -33.62 -24.45 86.45
CA PRO A 59 -33.76 -23.65 85.24
C PRO A 59 -33.31 -22.20 85.44
N ALA A 60 -32.09 -21.88 85.01
CA ALA A 60 -31.60 -20.53 84.77
C ALA A 60 -30.75 -20.51 83.49
N TRP A 61 -30.79 -19.40 82.74
CA TRP A 61 -30.02 -19.16 81.50
C TRP A 61 -30.21 -20.20 80.37
N SER A 62 -31.34 -20.19 79.66
CA SER A 62 -31.47 -20.98 78.41
C SER A 62 -32.44 -20.46 77.32
N THR A 63 -33.10 -19.30 77.48
CA THR A 63 -34.16 -18.87 76.52
C THR A 63 -34.22 -17.36 76.22
N ALA A 64 -33.20 -16.55 76.54
CA ALA A 64 -33.32 -15.08 76.48
C ALA A 64 -32.08 -14.28 76.02
N PHE A 65 -30.95 -14.92 75.74
CA PHE A 65 -29.73 -14.23 75.26
C PHE A 65 -29.15 -14.97 74.07
N GLY A 66 -28.92 -14.25 72.97
CA GLY A 66 -28.34 -14.80 71.75
C GLY A 66 -26.82 -14.86 71.85
N THR A 67 -26.24 -16.04 72.11
CA THR A 67 -24.79 -16.23 71.94
C THR A 67 -24.42 -15.94 70.48
N PRO A 68 -23.43 -15.06 70.18
CA PRO A 68 -23.00 -14.78 68.81
C PRO A 68 -22.69 -16.08 68.06
N ARG A 69 -23.44 -16.33 66.99
CA ARG A 69 -23.39 -17.61 66.25
C ARG A 69 -22.49 -17.48 65.04
N ILE A 70 -21.28 -18.00 65.14
CA ILE A 70 -20.44 -18.31 63.98
C ILE A 70 -21.20 -19.30 63.08
N SER A 71 -21.70 -18.84 61.93
CA SER A 71 -22.12 -19.73 60.85
C SER A 71 -20.91 -20.06 59.98
N SER A 72 -20.18 -21.11 60.35
CA SER A 72 -19.03 -21.59 59.56
C SER A 72 -19.47 -22.03 58.17
N ASN A 73 -18.95 -21.34 57.14
CA ASN A 73 -18.96 -21.71 55.73
C ASN A 73 -20.32 -22.22 55.21
N SER A 74 -21.22 -21.29 54.88
CA SER A 74 -22.38 -21.56 54.03
C SER A 74 -22.58 -20.36 53.10
N PRO A 75 -22.85 -20.56 51.79
CA PRO A 75 -23.16 -19.46 50.89
C PRO A 75 -24.42 -18.74 51.35
N ILE A 76 -24.52 -17.45 51.02
CA ILE A 76 -25.56 -16.55 51.54
C ILE A 76 -26.85 -16.68 50.69
N GLU A 77 -27.50 -17.83 50.82
CA GLU A 77 -28.91 -18.04 50.45
C GLU A 77 -29.60 -18.90 51.52
N GLY A 78 -30.68 -18.37 52.12
CA GLY A 78 -31.56 -19.16 52.98
C GLY A 78 -32.25 -18.37 54.09
N THR A 79 -33.59 -18.43 54.11
CA THR A 79 -34.45 -17.77 55.10
C THR A 79 -34.08 -18.15 56.53
N ARG A 80 -33.70 -17.15 57.32
CA ARG A 80 -33.36 -17.24 58.75
C ARG A 80 -33.64 -15.90 59.42
N SER A 81 -34.87 -15.71 59.90
CA SER A 81 -35.25 -14.53 60.67
C SER A 81 -34.43 -14.45 61.97
N LEU A 82 -33.39 -13.62 61.96
CA LEU A 82 -32.55 -13.28 63.10
C LEU A 82 -33.23 -12.15 63.87
N ASN A 83 -33.29 -12.23 65.20
CA ASN A 83 -33.65 -11.10 66.05
C ASN A 83 -32.37 -10.51 66.66
N LEU A 84 -32.18 -9.20 66.49
CA LEU A 84 -31.18 -8.39 67.18
C LEU A 84 -31.90 -7.51 68.20
N VAL A 85 -31.53 -7.62 69.48
CA VAL A 85 -32.26 -6.95 70.56
C VAL A 85 -31.34 -5.95 71.26
N ALA A 86 -31.77 -4.69 71.34
CA ALA A 86 -31.07 -3.70 72.16
C ALA A 86 -31.32 -4.01 73.65
N VAL A 87 -30.31 -4.50 74.37
CA VAL A 87 -30.42 -4.91 75.78
C VAL A 87 -29.62 -3.98 76.71
N LYS A 88 -30.28 -3.58 77.79
CA LYS A 88 -29.71 -2.80 78.89
C LYS A 88 -29.15 -3.73 79.95
N ASP A 89 -27.87 -3.63 80.25
CA ASP A 89 -27.27 -4.37 81.37
C ASP A 89 -27.48 -3.62 82.70
N ASP A 90 -27.45 -4.33 83.83
CA ASP A 90 -27.77 -3.77 85.16
C ASP A 90 -26.70 -2.77 85.65
N ASP A 91 -25.48 -2.80 85.08
CA ASP A 91 -24.37 -1.87 85.37
C ASP A 91 -24.24 -0.71 84.34
N SER A 92 -25.36 -0.06 84.02
CA SER A 92 -25.46 1.30 83.45
C SER A 92 -25.01 1.56 81.99
N ASN A 93 -24.42 0.59 81.30
CA ASN A 93 -24.17 0.64 79.85
C ASN A 93 -25.17 -0.26 79.09
N TRP A 94 -25.41 0.05 77.81
CA TRP A 94 -26.08 -0.88 76.89
C TRP A 94 -25.06 -1.78 76.20
N GLY A 95 -25.47 -3.01 75.88
CA GLY A 95 -24.67 -3.95 75.10
C GLY A 95 -25.01 -3.88 73.61
N THR A 96 -23.99 -3.94 72.76
CA THR A 96 -24.14 -4.09 71.30
C THR A 96 -24.50 -5.56 70.99
N GLU A 97 -25.74 -5.85 70.59
CA GLU A 97 -26.08 -7.15 70.01
C GLU A 97 -25.95 -7.12 68.48
N GLY A 98 -25.32 -8.15 67.92
CA GLY A 98 -25.04 -8.28 66.49
C GLY A 98 -24.60 -9.69 66.11
N VAL A 99 -24.67 -9.99 64.81
CA VAL A 99 -24.19 -11.24 64.22
C VAL A 99 -23.20 -10.92 63.11
N TYR A 100 -22.09 -11.67 63.10
CA TYR A 100 -21.10 -11.64 62.04
C TYR A 100 -21.22 -12.92 61.20
N TRP A 101 -21.15 -12.74 59.89
CA TRP A 101 -20.96 -13.80 58.92
C TRP A 101 -19.50 -13.77 58.49
N GLN A 102 -18.79 -14.89 58.68
CA GLN A 102 -17.51 -15.07 58.03
C GLN A 102 -17.76 -15.43 56.56
N ILE A 103 -17.28 -14.58 55.66
CA ILE A 103 -17.46 -14.72 54.21
C ILE A 103 -16.08 -14.97 53.62
N ALA A 104 -15.70 -16.25 53.54
CA ALA A 104 -14.41 -16.65 52.99
C ALA A 104 -14.33 -16.30 51.49
N ASP A 105 -13.25 -15.60 51.11
CA ASP A 105 -12.77 -15.43 49.74
C ASP A 105 -13.82 -14.88 48.74
N PHE A 106 -14.66 -13.91 49.16
CA PHE A 106 -15.80 -13.40 48.36
C PHE A 106 -15.66 -11.95 47.87
N PHE A 107 -14.97 -11.09 48.63
CA PHE A 107 -14.74 -9.71 48.25
C PHE A 107 -13.41 -9.59 47.50
N GLU A 108 -13.48 -9.31 46.21
CA GLU A 108 -12.33 -8.96 45.36
C GLU A 108 -11.99 -7.48 45.53
N GLU A 109 -10.70 -7.15 45.61
CA GLU A 109 -10.21 -5.78 45.65
C GLU A 109 -10.77 -4.94 44.50
N ASP A 110 -11.14 -3.69 44.80
CA ASP A 110 -11.68 -2.69 43.86
C ASP A 110 -13.02 -3.05 43.18
N SER A 111 -13.65 -4.18 43.50
CA SER A 111 -14.93 -4.64 42.95
C SER A 111 -16.16 -4.04 43.65
N CYS A 112 -17.27 -3.91 42.90
CA CYS A 112 -18.56 -3.39 43.37
C CYS A 112 -19.46 -4.50 43.92
N TYR A 113 -20.17 -4.22 45.01
CA TYR A 113 -21.07 -5.19 45.67
C TYR A 113 -22.36 -4.53 46.16
N GLN A 114 -23.46 -5.28 46.04
CA GLN A 114 -24.77 -4.97 46.62
C GLN A 114 -25.05 -5.93 47.79
N ILE A 115 -25.32 -5.39 48.97
CA ILE A 115 -26.00 -6.14 50.05
C ILE A 115 -27.50 -5.84 49.95
N THR A 116 -28.31 -6.88 49.98
CA THR A 116 -29.77 -6.77 50.04
C THR A 116 -30.27 -7.56 51.24
N CYS A 117 -31.20 -7.02 52.03
CA CYS A 117 -31.85 -7.79 53.10
C CYS A 117 -33.26 -7.30 53.40
N TYR A 118 -34.10 -8.17 53.96
CA TYR A 118 -35.38 -7.76 54.52
C TYR A 118 -35.22 -7.44 56.00
N VAL A 119 -35.57 -6.21 56.39
CA VAL A 119 -35.56 -5.74 57.78
C VAL A 119 -36.99 -5.50 58.25
N ARG A 120 -37.29 -5.94 59.47
CA ARG A 120 -38.57 -5.68 60.15
C ARG A 120 -38.33 -5.27 61.59
N TYR A 121 -38.60 -4.01 61.86
CA TYR A 121 -38.59 -3.46 63.20
C TYR A 121 -39.87 -3.81 63.99
N VAL A 122 -39.73 -4.10 65.29
CA VAL A 122 -40.85 -4.26 66.24
C VAL A 122 -40.44 -3.67 67.60
N GLY A 123 -40.85 -2.43 67.90
CA GLY A 123 -40.40 -1.72 69.12
C GLY A 123 -41.48 -1.18 70.07
N GLY A 124 -41.03 -0.89 71.29
CA GLY A 124 -41.79 -0.18 72.31
C GLY A 124 -41.84 1.34 72.09
N SER A 125 -42.73 2.04 72.81
CA SER A 125 -43.16 3.40 72.46
C SER A 125 -42.20 4.55 72.86
N ASN A 126 -40.88 4.39 72.72
CA ASN A 126 -39.83 5.43 72.85
C ASN A 126 -38.45 4.85 72.44
N ALA A 127 -38.19 4.66 71.15
CA ALA A 127 -36.98 3.97 70.64
C ALA A 127 -36.16 4.78 69.61
N ALA A 128 -36.34 6.10 69.56
CA ALA A 128 -35.88 6.98 68.47
C ALA A 128 -34.35 7.20 68.34
N GLU A 129 -33.51 6.39 69.02
CA GLU A 129 -32.03 6.54 69.06
C GLU A 129 -31.29 5.21 68.76
N THR A 130 -32.02 4.17 68.33
CA THR A 130 -31.46 2.88 67.86
C THR A 130 -31.20 2.87 66.35
N SER A 131 -30.14 2.19 65.93
CA SER A 131 -29.77 2.00 64.52
C SER A 131 -29.33 0.56 64.24
N ILE A 132 -29.54 0.08 63.00
CA ILE A 132 -28.84 -1.09 62.46
C ILE A 132 -27.62 -0.60 61.68
N GLN A 133 -26.49 -1.24 61.92
CA GLN A 133 -25.20 -0.98 61.27
C GLN A 133 -24.77 -2.18 60.43
N PHE A 134 -24.16 -1.90 59.28
CA PHE A 134 -23.52 -2.87 58.38
C PHE A 134 -22.05 -2.47 58.24
N GLU A 135 -21.14 -3.36 58.64
CA GLU A 135 -19.71 -3.08 58.74
C GLU A 135 -18.89 -4.28 58.23
N LEU A 136 -17.92 -4.02 57.35
CA LEU A 136 -16.94 -5.01 56.94
C LEU A 136 -15.76 -4.99 57.90
N ALA A 137 -15.21 -6.15 58.25
CA ALA A 137 -14.10 -6.27 59.19
C ALA A 137 -13.11 -7.36 58.77
N THR A 138 -11.83 -7.16 59.08
CA THR A 138 -10.77 -8.16 58.92
C THR A 138 -10.31 -8.73 60.26
N GLY A 139 -10.06 -10.04 60.29
CA GLY A 139 -9.24 -10.67 61.35
C GLY A 139 -9.85 -10.69 62.75
N LEU A 140 -11.17 -10.65 62.87
CA LEU A 140 -11.89 -10.74 64.14
C LEU A 140 -11.50 -12.02 64.90
N ASN A 141 -10.82 -11.85 66.04
CA ASN A 141 -10.22 -12.96 66.80
C ASN A 141 -11.28 -13.87 67.43
N ALA A 142 -11.58 -15.00 66.79
CA ALA A 142 -12.49 -16.01 67.33
C ALA A 142 -12.00 -16.52 68.71
N VAL A 143 -12.84 -16.35 69.74
CA VAL A 143 -12.56 -16.80 71.12
C VAL A 143 -12.64 -18.33 71.20
N THR A 144 -11.54 -18.99 70.84
CA THR A 144 -11.47 -20.44 70.59
C THR A 144 -11.55 -21.33 71.84
N SER A 145 -11.63 -20.78 73.07
CA SER A 145 -11.99 -21.57 74.26
C SER A 145 -12.57 -20.74 75.43
N PHE A 146 -13.90 -20.77 75.58
CA PHE A 146 -14.63 -20.20 76.72
C PHE A 146 -14.44 -21.04 78.00
N SER A 147 -13.23 -21.04 78.57
CA SER A 147 -12.92 -21.80 79.80
C SER A 147 -12.58 -20.95 81.02
N ASN A 148 -12.09 -19.71 80.83
CA ASN A 148 -11.68 -18.80 81.92
C ASN A 148 -11.80 -17.31 81.53
N LEU A 149 -12.99 -16.83 81.17
CA LEU A 149 -13.30 -15.39 81.16
C LEU A 149 -14.40 -15.09 82.19
N ASN A 150 -14.29 -13.95 82.87
CA ASN A 150 -15.37 -13.40 83.69
C ASN A 150 -16.24 -12.48 82.81
N CYS A 151 -17.52 -12.37 83.12
CA CYS A 151 -18.52 -11.68 82.29
C CYS A 151 -18.47 -10.15 82.41
N THR A 152 -17.34 -9.51 82.05
CA THR A 152 -17.18 -8.04 82.06
C THR A 152 -16.38 -7.46 80.89
N ASP A 153 -15.73 -8.29 80.07
CA ASP A 153 -14.89 -7.82 78.97
C ASP A 153 -15.69 -7.85 77.64
N PRO A 154 -15.84 -6.72 76.93
CA PRO A 154 -16.50 -6.70 75.62
C PRO A 154 -15.65 -7.42 74.55
N PRO A 155 -16.25 -7.87 73.43
CA PRO A 155 -15.48 -8.41 72.31
C PRO A 155 -14.46 -7.39 71.81
N ALA A 156 -13.26 -7.87 71.44
CA ALA A 156 -12.20 -6.99 70.95
C ALA A 156 -12.62 -6.33 69.62
N THR A 157 -12.45 -5.01 69.54
CA THR A 157 -12.66 -4.24 68.31
C THR A 157 -11.83 -4.81 67.16
N PRO A 158 -12.36 -4.86 65.92
CA PRO A 158 -11.56 -5.17 64.74
C PRO A 158 -10.32 -4.28 64.65
N SER A 159 -9.23 -4.79 64.05
CA SER A 159 -8.04 -3.96 63.78
C SER A 159 -8.27 -2.95 62.66
N THR A 160 -9.22 -3.26 61.78
CA THR A 160 -9.46 -2.65 60.48
C THR A 160 -10.89 -2.99 60.09
N SER A 161 -11.74 -1.97 59.94
CA SER A 161 -13.15 -2.14 59.57
C SER A 161 -13.71 -0.91 58.86
N GLN A 162 -14.73 -1.13 58.04
CA GLN A 162 -15.40 -0.12 57.23
C GLN A 162 -16.92 -0.21 57.42
N GLN A 163 -17.52 0.82 58.02
CA GLN A 163 -18.97 1.00 58.04
C GLN A 163 -19.45 1.28 56.61
N ILE A 164 -20.29 0.40 56.06
CA ILE A 164 -20.81 0.48 54.69
C ILE A 164 -22.30 0.85 54.63
N GLY A 165 -23.05 0.66 55.72
CA GLY A 165 -24.47 1.05 55.78
C GLY A 165 -24.96 1.32 57.20
N MET A 166 -25.91 2.24 57.33
CA MET A 166 -26.60 2.58 58.57
C MET A 166 -28.08 2.85 58.28
N PHE A 167 -28.97 2.28 59.08
CA PHE A 167 -30.41 2.56 59.01
C PHE A 167 -30.94 2.86 60.41
N LEU A 168 -31.57 4.03 60.58
CA LEU A 168 -32.14 4.45 61.86
C LEU A 168 -33.54 3.89 62.03
N ASP A 169 -34.01 3.76 63.27
CA ASP A 169 -35.41 3.36 63.55
C ASP A 169 -36.43 4.28 62.85
N SER A 170 -36.11 5.57 62.71
CA SER A 170 -36.94 6.55 61.99
C SER A 170 -37.20 6.22 60.52
N ASP A 171 -36.33 5.42 59.92
CA ASP A 171 -36.33 5.13 58.48
C ASP A 171 -37.13 3.83 58.21
N LEU A 172 -37.46 3.10 59.28
CA LEU A 172 -38.14 1.81 59.26
C LEU A 172 -39.57 1.91 59.83
N THR A 173 -40.51 1.24 59.18
CA THR A 173 -41.92 1.21 59.56
C THR A 173 -42.18 0.03 60.48
N SER A 174 -42.46 0.32 61.74
CA SER A 174 -42.69 -0.70 62.78
C SER A 174 -43.79 -1.70 62.39
N GLY A 175 -43.46 -2.98 62.50
CA GLY A 175 -44.34 -4.12 62.28
C GLY A 175 -44.32 -4.70 60.86
N THR A 176 -43.73 -4.03 59.88
CA THR A 176 -43.61 -4.47 58.47
C THR A 176 -42.20 -4.91 58.10
N TRP A 177 -42.08 -5.88 57.19
CA TRP A 177 -40.81 -6.14 56.48
C TRP A 177 -40.64 -5.09 55.37
N GLN A 178 -39.45 -4.52 55.26
CA GLN A 178 -39.00 -3.64 54.19
C GLN A 178 -37.72 -4.21 53.57
N LEU A 179 -37.53 -3.99 52.28
CA LEU A 179 -36.26 -4.26 51.62
C LEU A 179 -35.27 -3.13 51.94
N VAL A 180 -34.06 -3.51 52.31
CA VAL A 180 -32.93 -2.63 52.61
C VAL A 180 -31.77 -3.03 51.69
N THR A 181 -31.22 -2.06 50.97
CA THR A 181 -30.15 -2.27 49.99
C THR A 181 -28.99 -1.31 50.27
N VAL A 182 -27.76 -1.82 50.19
CA VAL A 182 -26.51 -1.08 50.45
C VAL A 182 -25.53 -1.36 49.30
N PHE A 183 -24.99 -0.30 48.71
CA PHE A 183 -23.97 -0.37 47.65
C PHE A 183 -22.62 0.09 48.18
N PHE A 184 -21.57 -0.70 47.93
CA PHE A 184 -20.21 -0.37 48.31
C PHE A 184 -19.20 -0.98 47.35
N ARG A 185 -17.97 -0.46 47.40
CA ARG A 185 -16.79 -1.01 46.75
C ARG A 185 -15.86 -1.57 47.82
N ALA A 186 -15.32 -2.77 47.61
CA ALA A 186 -14.37 -3.38 48.53
C ALA A 186 -12.97 -2.81 48.27
N ASN A 187 -12.38 -2.13 49.25
CA ASN A 187 -11.08 -1.48 49.12
C ASN A 187 -9.94 -2.23 49.85
N ASP A 188 -10.25 -3.32 50.56
CA ASP A 188 -9.31 -4.21 51.23
C ASP A 188 -9.89 -5.65 51.22
N ASP A 189 -9.05 -6.68 51.48
CA ASP A 189 -9.44 -8.09 51.61
C ASP A 189 -10.30 -8.38 52.88
N TYR A 190 -11.55 -7.91 52.92
CA TYR A 190 -12.46 -8.14 54.05
C TYR A 190 -12.95 -9.60 54.14
N ASP A 191 -12.73 -10.29 55.27
CA ASP A 191 -13.15 -11.70 55.45
C ASP A 191 -14.51 -11.87 56.17
N GLN A 192 -15.11 -10.78 56.68
CA GLN A 192 -16.33 -10.83 57.51
C GLN A 192 -17.26 -9.64 57.28
N LEU A 193 -18.57 -9.92 57.23
CA LEU A 193 -19.64 -8.92 57.31
C LEU A 193 -20.28 -8.97 58.70
N TYR A 194 -20.28 -7.85 59.41
CA TYR A 194 -20.92 -7.68 60.71
C TYR A 194 -22.18 -6.84 60.58
N ILE A 195 -23.29 -7.33 61.13
CA ILE A 195 -24.55 -6.60 61.23
C ILE A 195 -24.97 -6.53 62.70
N TYR A 196 -25.10 -5.32 63.23
CA TYR A 196 -25.34 -5.09 64.67
C TYR A 196 -26.30 -3.94 64.91
N THR A 197 -26.78 -3.84 66.15
CA THR A 197 -27.59 -2.72 66.62
C THR A 197 -26.78 -1.82 67.55
N ASP A 198 -26.80 -0.51 67.30
CA ASP A 198 -26.12 0.49 68.13
C ASP A 198 -27.08 1.57 68.67
N LEU A 199 -26.71 2.12 69.83
CA LEU A 199 -27.55 2.98 70.68
C LEU A 199 -26.83 4.29 71.05
N THR A 200 -27.33 5.40 70.53
CA THR A 200 -26.64 6.70 70.60
C THR A 200 -27.11 7.61 71.75
N GLY A 201 -27.54 7.03 72.89
CA GLY A 201 -28.19 7.77 73.99
C GLY A 201 -27.98 7.23 75.42
N THR A 202 -28.23 8.07 76.43
CA THR A 202 -28.15 7.72 77.87
C THR A 202 -29.52 7.84 78.56
N PRO A 203 -30.18 6.73 78.96
CA PRO A 203 -31.62 6.78 79.29
C PRO A 203 -32.00 6.72 80.78
N SER A 204 -33.23 7.18 81.04
CA SER A 204 -33.92 7.09 82.35
C SER A 204 -34.43 5.68 82.68
N SER A 205 -34.62 5.36 83.95
CA SER A 205 -34.88 3.99 84.41
C SER A 205 -36.32 3.48 84.26
N GLY A 206 -36.52 2.45 83.42
CA GLY A 206 -37.69 1.56 83.43
C GLY A 206 -38.29 1.32 82.04
N GLU A 207 -37.73 0.34 81.30
CA GLU A 207 -37.88 0.23 79.84
C GLU A 207 -38.23 -1.19 79.37
N THR A 208 -38.52 -1.33 78.07
CA THR A 208 -38.77 -2.59 77.35
C THR A 208 -38.02 -2.55 76.02
N SER A 209 -37.51 -3.69 75.52
CA SER A 209 -36.65 -3.75 74.34
C SER A 209 -37.28 -3.24 73.04
N SER A 210 -36.39 -2.89 72.12
CA SER A 210 -36.65 -2.76 70.68
C SER A 210 -36.01 -3.94 69.96
N ASP A 211 -36.81 -4.65 69.16
CA ASP A 211 -36.39 -5.85 68.43
C ASP A 211 -36.28 -5.55 66.93
N PHE A 212 -35.12 -5.82 66.34
CA PHE A 212 -34.92 -5.76 64.89
C PHE A 212 -34.80 -7.16 64.30
N TYR A 213 -35.73 -7.51 63.42
CA TYR A 213 -35.72 -8.78 62.70
C TYR A 213 -35.05 -8.59 61.33
N ILE A 214 -34.05 -9.40 61.01
CA ILE A 214 -33.38 -9.41 59.69
C ILE A 214 -33.56 -10.80 59.07
N ASP A 215 -33.94 -10.87 57.81
CA ASP A 215 -34.11 -12.11 57.05
C ASP A 215 -33.69 -11.92 55.59
N LEU A 216 -33.37 -13.03 54.92
CA LEU A 216 -32.91 -13.08 53.52
C LEU A 216 -31.90 -11.97 53.19
N VAL A 217 -30.78 -11.95 53.91
CA VAL A 217 -29.58 -11.24 53.44
C VAL A 217 -29.10 -11.95 52.16
N THR A 218 -28.72 -11.19 51.15
CA THR A 218 -27.90 -11.59 50.00
C THR A 218 -26.71 -10.64 49.89
N VAL A 219 -25.63 -11.10 49.27
CA VAL A 219 -24.46 -10.29 48.94
C VAL A 219 -24.09 -10.65 47.51
N ASP A 220 -24.21 -9.69 46.60
CA ASP A 220 -24.18 -9.92 45.17
C ASP A 220 -23.07 -9.07 44.54
N LYS A 221 -22.15 -9.68 43.79
CA LYS A 221 -21.10 -8.94 43.05
C LYS A 221 -21.74 -8.25 41.87
N MET A 222 -21.54 -6.95 41.77
CA MET A 222 -21.97 -6.16 40.62
C MET A 222 -20.80 -6.04 39.64
N ASP A 223 -20.92 -6.71 38.50
CA ASP A 223 -20.20 -6.27 37.31
C ASP A 223 -20.95 -5.08 36.70
N LEU A 224 -20.23 -4.02 36.38
CA LEU A 224 -20.75 -2.95 35.54
C LEU A 224 -20.25 -3.21 34.13
N ASP A 225 -21.12 -3.83 33.34
CA ASP A 225 -20.97 -4.09 31.91
C ASP A 225 -21.94 -3.12 31.19
N ALA A 226 -21.45 -1.92 30.90
CA ALA A 226 -22.22 -0.91 30.18
C ALA A 226 -22.32 -1.35 28.72
N ASP A 227 -23.53 -1.66 28.26
CA ASP A 227 -23.77 -1.99 26.86
C ASP A 227 -25.09 -1.37 26.38
N PHE A 228 -25.17 -1.09 25.09
CA PHE A 228 -26.38 -0.61 24.44
C PHE A 228 -26.51 -1.08 23.00
N SER A 229 -27.75 -1.17 22.52
CA SER A 229 -28.06 -1.21 21.08
C SER A 229 -28.81 0.05 20.67
N PHE A 230 -28.85 0.31 19.38
CA PHE A 230 -29.61 1.42 18.80
C PHE A 230 -30.37 0.95 17.56
N SER A 231 -31.44 1.65 17.19
CA SER A 231 -32.22 1.35 16.00
C SER A 231 -33.01 2.57 15.52
N PRO A 232 -33.12 2.83 14.20
CA PRO A 232 -32.48 2.10 13.10
C PRO A 232 -30.95 2.22 13.09
N ASP A 233 -30.31 1.31 12.34
CA ASP A 233 -28.88 1.25 12.10
C ASP A 233 -28.67 0.83 10.61
N PRO A 234 -28.13 1.70 9.75
CA PRO A 234 -27.77 3.09 10.02
C PRO A 234 -29.00 3.95 10.36
N GLY A 235 -28.74 5.08 11.03
CA GLY A 235 -29.73 6.11 11.32
C GLY A 235 -29.95 7.08 10.16
N CYS A 236 -30.94 7.96 10.30
CA CYS A 236 -31.29 8.97 9.30
C CYS A 236 -31.37 10.35 9.95
N VAL A 237 -30.89 11.40 9.27
CA VAL A 237 -31.02 12.77 9.77
C VAL A 237 -32.49 13.13 10.06
N ASN A 238 -32.70 13.96 11.09
CA ASN A 238 -34.02 14.40 11.57
C ASN A 238 -34.97 13.26 12.00
N SER A 239 -34.51 12.00 12.03
CA SER A 239 -35.26 10.85 12.53
C SER A 239 -34.89 10.51 13.98
N SER A 240 -35.80 9.83 14.67
CA SER A 240 -35.58 9.39 16.06
C SER A 240 -34.89 8.02 16.07
N ILE A 241 -33.62 8.00 16.47
CA ILE A 241 -32.88 6.77 16.80
C ILE A 241 -33.19 6.43 18.26
N GLN A 242 -33.71 5.23 18.50
CA GLN A 242 -33.97 4.71 19.83
C GLN A 242 -32.74 3.98 20.33
N PHE A 243 -32.15 4.46 21.43
CA PHE A 243 -31.12 3.76 22.17
C PHE A 243 -31.78 2.86 23.21
N THR A 244 -31.31 1.62 23.31
CA THR A 244 -31.80 0.61 24.26
C THR A 244 -30.64 0.19 25.13
N ASN A 245 -30.74 0.43 26.43
CA ASN A 245 -29.74 0.04 27.40
C ASN A 245 -29.79 -1.49 27.62
N LEU A 246 -28.64 -2.14 27.50
CA LEU A 246 -28.48 -3.59 27.64
C LEU A 246 -27.88 -4.00 29.00
N TYR A 247 -27.54 -3.04 29.87
CA TYR A 247 -27.07 -3.30 31.25
C TYR A 247 -28.06 -4.16 32.04
N PHE A 248 -27.75 -5.45 32.18
CA PHE A 248 -28.67 -6.46 32.71
C PHE A 248 -28.38 -6.85 34.17
N GLN A 249 -28.42 -5.90 35.12
CA GLN A 249 -28.50 -6.22 36.55
C GLN A 249 -29.45 -5.30 37.35
N GLY A 250 -30.46 -5.90 37.98
CA GLY A 250 -31.11 -5.44 39.22
C GLY A 250 -32.02 -4.21 39.18
N GLY A 251 -31.64 -3.12 38.50
CA GLY A 251 -32.49 -1.95 38.24
C GLY A 251 -32.92 -1.12 39.47
N GLN A 252 -32.11 -1.04 40.54
CA GLN A 252 -32.41 -0.24 41.74
C GLN A 252 -31.19 0.55 42.27
N GLY A 253 -30.65 1.48 41.47
CA GLY A 253 -29.62 2.42 41.96
C GLY A 253 -28.68 3.01 40.92
N ALA A 254 -28.60 2.42 39.72
CA ALA A 254 -27.80 2.96 38.63
C ALA A 254 -28.37 4.28 38.09
N SER A 255 -27.49 5.19 37.71
CA SER A 255 -27.78 6.39 36.92
C SER A 255 -27.02 6.33 35.60
N HIS A 256 -27.69 6.74 34.52
CA HIS A 256 -27.13 6.74 33.17
C HIS A 256 -26.69 8.15 32.76
N SER A 257 -25.64 8.23 31.97
CA SER A 257 -25.26 9.42 31.22
C SER A 257 -24.92 9.02 29.79
N TRP A 258 -25.50 9.74 28.83
CA TRP A 258 -25.24 9.57 27.41
C TRP A 258 -24.61 10.84 26.87
N ASP A 259 -23.54 10.71 26.09
CA ASP A 259 -23.04 11.73 25.16
C ASP A 259 -23.24 11.18 23.75
N PHE A 260 -23.97 11.91 22.90
CA PHE A 260 -24.27 11.46 21.55
C PHE A 260 -23.20 11.88 20.52
N GLY A 261 -22.10 12.49 20.95
CA GLY A 261 -21.00 12.92 20.07
C GLY A 261 -21.28 14.22 19.30
N ASP A 262 -22.51 14.73 19.34
CA ASP A 262 -22.95 15.98 18.70
C ASP A 262 -23.07 17.16 19.70
N GLN A 263 -22.48 17.01 20.90
CA GLN A 263 -22.61 17.89 22.08
C GLN A 263 -23.97 17.83 22.80
N SER A 264 -24.90 16.97 22.38
CA SER A 264 -26.12 16.68 23.14
C SER A 264 -25.94 15.48 24.08
N SER A 265 -26.79 15.38 25.09
CA SER A 265 -26.69 14.38 26.15
C SER A 265 -28.04 14.02 26.77
N SER A 266 -28.12 12.84 27.39
CA SER A 266 -29.31 12.39 28.14
C SER A 266 -28.93 11.69 29.44
N THR A 267 -29.89 11.61 30.37
CA THR A 267 -29.78 10.85 31.63
C THR A 267 -30.90 9.81 31.78
N GLU A 268 -31.67 9.57 30.72
CA GLU A 268 -32.69 8.52 30.67
C GLU A 268 -32.03 7.14 30.47
N ALA A 269 -32.73 6.07 30.85
CA ALA A 269 -32.24 4.71 30.67
C ALA A 269 -32.21 4.31 29.19
N ASP A 270 -33.29 4.59 28.45
CA ASP A 270 -33.48 4.19 27.04
C ASP A 270 -33.86 5.43 26.20
N PRO A 271 -32.93 6.37 25.95
CA PRO A 271 -33.25 7.65 25.31
C PRO A 271 -33.52 7.52 23.81
N THR A 272 -34.33 8.43 23.29
CA THR A 272 -34.39 8.74 21.86
C THR A 272 -33.51 9.94 21.55
N HIS A 273 -32.71 9.88 20.50
CA HIS A 273 -31.98 11.05 19.97
C HIS A 273 -32.21 11.26 18.47
N THR A 274 -32.00 12.49 18.00
CA THR A 274 -32.19 12.91 16.61
C THR A 274 -31.07 13.85 16.19
N TYR A 275 -30.21 13.34 15.31
CA TYR A 275 -29.12 14.10 14.70
C TYR A 275 -29.63 14.99 13.55
N THR A 276 -29.04 16.19 13.42
CA THR A 276 -29.43 17.19 12.42
C THR A 276 -28.58 17.20 11.15
N SER A 277 -27.53 16.38 11.10
CA SER A 277 -26.52 16.30 10.04
C SER A 277 -26.02 14.86 9.91
N GLY A 278 -25.58 14.44 8.72
CA GLY A 278 -25.03 13.10 8.54
C GLY A 278 -23.67 12.91 9.21
N GLY A 279 -23.19 11.67 9.20
CA GLY A 279 -21.86 11.28 9.67
C GLY A 279 -21.86 10.19 10.74
N ASP A 280 -20.65 9.83 11.17
CA ASP A 280 -20.38 8.83 12.21
C ASP A 280 -20.25 9.49 13.58
N TYR A 281 -21.19 9.21 14.48
CA TYR A 281 -21.23 9.78 15.83
C TYR A 281 -20.74 8.75 16.86
N GLN A 282 -19.74 9.12 17.66
CA GLN A 282 -19.23 8.27 18.75
C GLN A 282 -20.11 8.40 20.00
N VAL A 283 -21.19 7.61 20.06
CA VAL A 283 -22.11 7.63 21.20
C VAL A 283 -21.47 6.92 22.38
N THR A 284 -21.30 7.65 23.48
CA THR A 284 -20.73 7.15 24.72
C THR A 284 -21.83 7.02 25.78
N HIS A 285 -21.99 5.81 26.31
CA HIS A 285 -22.91 5.49 27.40
C HIS A 285 -22.11 5.16 28.66
N ILE A 286 -22.46 5.85 29.75
CA ILE A 286 -21.83 5.70 31.06
C ILE A 286 -22.88 5.20 32.04
N VAL A 287 -22.61 4.06 32.69
CA VAL A 287 -23.44 3.50 33.76
C VAL A 287 -22.73 3.73 35.08
N SER A 288 -23.36 4.47 36.00
CA SER A 288 -22.79 4.82 37.31
C SER A 288 -23.65 4.25 38.44
N VAL A 289 -23.03 3.59 39.42
CA VAL A 289 -23.68 3.10 40.65
C VAL A 289 -23.05 3.78 41.87
N PRO A 290 -23.83 4.27 42.87
CA PRO A 290 -23.29 4.93 44.05
C PRO A 290 -22.20 4.10 44.76
N ASN A 291 -21.12 4.78 45.15
CA ASN A 291 -19.90 4.21 45.77
C ASN A 291 -19.06 3.27 44.90
N CYS A 292 -19.45 2.98 43.66
CA CYS A 292 -18.69 2.15 42.72
C CYS A 292 -18.07 2.99 41.58
N ALA A 293 -17.08 2.43 40.90
CA ALA A 293 -16.57 3.02 39.67
C ALA A 293 -17.66 2.97 38.57
N PRO A 294 -17.82 4.00 37.74
CA PRO A 294 -18.67 3.91 36.56
C PRO A 294 -18.00 3.05 35.49
N ASP A 295 -18.81 2.35 34.70
CA ASP A 295 -18.34 1.74 33.44
C ASP A 295 -18.79 2.58 32.24
N THR A 296 -18.09 2.44 31.11
CA THR A 296 -18.24 3.30 29.93
C THR A 296 -18.00 2.53 28.64
N VAL A 297 -19.02 2.51 27.78
CA VAL A 297 -18.95 1.98 26.42
C VAL A 297 -19.12 3.09 25.41
N THR A 298 -18.40 3.02 24.29
CA THR A 298 -18.56 3.92 23.15
C THR A 298 -18.80 3.09 21.90
N LYS A 299 -19.79 3.47 21.08
CA LYS A 299 -20.08 2.84 19.78
C LYS A 299 -20.34 3.90 18.73
N THR A 300 -19.82 3.68 17.53
CA THR A 300 -20.18 4.47 16.35
C THR A 300 -21.66 4.26 16.02
N VAL A 301 -22.38 5.35 15.79
CA VAL A 301 -23.72 5.39 15.19
C VAL A 301 -23.59 6.15 13.88
N SER A 302 -23.68 5.43 12.77
CA SER A 302 -23.69 6.03 11.44
C SER A 302 -25.06 6.64 11.15
N VAL A 303 -25.09 7.89 10.72
CA VAL A 303 -26.31 8.62 10.34
C VAL A 303 -26.19 9.04 8.89
N LEU A 304 -27.05 8.50 8.04
CA LEU A 304 -27.12 8.91 6.65
C LEU A 304 -27.88 10.22 6.50
N GLU A 305 -27.45 11.03 5.54
CA GLU A 305 -28.27 12.14 5.05
C GLU A 305 -29.45 11.61 4.23
N LEU A 306 -30.48 12.45 4.03
CA LEU A 306 -31.55 12.07 3.10
C LEU A 306 -30.98 11.99 1.68
N ALA A 307 -31.60 11.16 0.84
CA ALA A 307 -31.49 11.35 -0.59
C ALA A 307 -31.97 12.77 -0.94
N ASP A 308 -31.21 13.47 -1.77
CA ASP A 308 -31.51 14.80 -2.31
C ASP A 308 -31.32 14.70 -3.82
N ALA A 309 -32.41 14.79 -4.57
CA ALA A 309 -32.40 14.63 -6.01
C ALA A 309 -32.41 16.00 -6.68
N SER A 310 -31.39 16.27 -7.48
CA SER A 310 -31.38 17.41 -8.40
C SER A 310 -30.62 17.06 -9.66
N PHE A 311 -31.01 17.66 -10.79
CA PHE A 311 -30.19 17.59 -11.99
C PHE A 311 -30.15 18.90 -12.77
N THR A 312 -29.08 19.08 -13.53
CA THR A 312 -29.09 20.02 -14.64
C THR A 312 -29.07 19.26 -15.97
N TYR A 313 -29.38 19.95 -17.06
CA TYR A 313 -29.31 19.35 -18.38
C TYR A 313 -28.83 20.38 -19.41
N SER A 314 -27.91 19.94 -20.28
CA SER A 314 -27.38 20.74 -21.40
C SER A 314 -27.66 20.02 -22.70
N GLY A 315 -28.35 20.70 -23.63
CA GLY A 315 -28.69 20.14 -24.92
C GLY A 315 -27.68 20.48 -26.01
N GLU A 316 -27.31 19.49 -26.80
CA GLU A 316 -26.55 19.64 -28.03
C GLU A 316 -27.31 19.06 -29.22
N LEU A 317 -27.17 19.70 -30.39
CA LEU A 317 -27.57 19.13 -31.67
C LEU A 317 -26.43 18.28 -32.22
N ILE A 318 -26.53 16.97 -32.00
CA ILE A 318 -25.60 15.98 -32.53
C ILE A 318 -26.33 15.24 -33.65
N CYS A 319 -25.97 15.52 -34.89
CA CYS A 319 -26.32 14.65 -36.03
C CYS A 319 -27.82 14.51 -36.31
N ASP A 320 -28.51 15.66 -36.36
CA ASP A 320 -29.98 15.78 -36.46
C ASP A 320 -30.77 15.19 -35.26
N GLU A 321 -30.09 14.64 -34.25
CA GLU A 321 -30.65 14.21 -32.98
C GLU A 321 -30.34 15.22 -31.86
N TYR A 322 -31.30 15.44 -30.96
CA TYR A 322 -31.11 16.36 -29.83
C TYR A 322 -30.60 15.56 -28.64
N CYS A 323 -29.28 15.42 -28.55
CA CYS A 323 -28.61 14.74 -27.45
C CYS A 323 -28.52 15.68 -26.25
N ILE A 324 -29.30 15.37 -25.23
CA ILE A 324 -29.27 16.05 -23.94
C ILE A 324 -28.33 15.28 -23.03
N ALA A 325 -27.24 15.91 -22.62
CA ALA A 325 -26.46 15.46 -21.48
C ALA A 325 -27.19 15.90 -20.21
N PHE A 326 -27.42 14.95 -19.31
CA PHE A 326 -27.93 15.19 -17.97
C PHE A 326 -26.78 15.10 -16.98
N ASP A 327 -26.79 15.98 -15.97
CA ASP A 327 -25.76 16.15 -14.95
C ASP A 327 -26.42 15.89 -13.59
N GLY A 328 -26.10 14.75 -12.97
CA GLY A 328 -26.87 14.15 -11.88
C GLY A 328 -26.32 14.48 -10.50
N GLU A 329 -26.85 15.53 -9.86
CA GLU A 329 -26.51 15.87 -8.47
C GLU A 329 -27.26 14.95 -7.49
N ALA A 330 -26.72 13.75 -7.28
CA ALA A 330 -27.19 12.77 -6.29
C ALA A 330 -26.65 13.09 -4.88
N GLY A 331 -27.36 13.93 -4.13
CA GLY A 331 -27.06 14.23 -2.75
C GLY A 331 -27.47 13.12 -1.77
N GLY A 332 -26.74 13.03 -0.66
CA GLY A 332 -26.92 12.01 0.37
C GLY A 332 -25.81 10.94 0.38
N THR A 333 -25.87 10.06 1.38
CA THR A 333 -24.89 8.98 1.59
C THR A 333 -25.52 7.60 1.34
N GLU A 334 -24.72 6.66 0.83
CA GLU A 334 -25.15 5.31 0.41
C GLU A 334 -26.34 5.32 -0.58
N VAL A 335 -26.29 6.26 -1.53
CA VAL A 335 -27.33 6.44 -2.56
C VAL A 335 -27.18 5.49 -3.75
N THR A 336 -28.33 5.15 -4.32
CA THR A 336 -28.51 4.58 -5.66
C THR A 336 -29.44 5.51 -6.45
N PHE A 337 -29.30 5.56 -7.76
CA PHE A 337 -30.06 6.48 -8.61
C PHE A 337 -30.59 5.78 -9.88
N GLU A 338 -31.76 6.22 -10.34
CA GLU A 338 -32.43 5.75 -11.54
C GLU A 338 -33.08 6.92 -12.30
N TRP A 339 -32.95 6.91 -13.62
CA TRP A 339 -33.55 7.89 -14.53
C TRP A 339 -34.77 7.33 -15.25
N ASP A 340 -35.90 8.06 -15.28
CA ASP A 340 -37.04 7.81 -16.18
C ASP A 340 -37.24 9.00 -17.14
N PHE A 341 -36.88 8.81 -18.41
CA PHE A 341 -37.07 9.79 -19.49
C PHE A 341 -38.47 9.70 -20.15
N GLY A 342 -39.41 9.01 -19.50
CA GLY A 342 -40.79 8.85 -19.89
C GLY A 342 -41.01 7.85 -21.03
N ALA A 343 -42.15 7.99 -21.72
CA ALA A 343 -42.73 6.99 -22.62
C ALA A 343 -41.92 6.64 -23.90
N TYR A 344 -40.69 7.15 -24.03
CA TYR A 344 -39.77 6.94 -25.16
C TYR A 344 -38.34 6.59 -24.74
N GLY A 345 -38.01 6.65 -23.44
CA GLY A 345 -36.68 6.33 -22.92
C GLY A 345 -36.47 4.86 -22.62
N VAL A 346 -35.23 4.55 -22.22
CA VAL A 346 -34.87 3.36 -21.45
C VAL A 346 -34.40 3.86 -20.09
N ASN A 347 -34.84 3.24 -18.99
CA ASN A 347 -34.36 3.62 -17.67
C ASN A 347 -32.85 3.44 -17.59
N ASN A 348 -32.13 4.43 -17.03
CA ASN A 348 -30.67 4.37 -16.89
C ASN A 348 -30.23 4.49 -15.42
N THR A 349 -29.10 3.87 -15.09
CA THR A 349 -28.43 3.87 -13.79
C THR A 349 -27.00 4.43 -13.88
N ASP A 350 -26.64 5.07 -14.98
CA ASP A 350 -25.50 5.99 -15.06
C ASP A 350 -25.87 7.30 -14.34
N LEU A 351 -24.89 7.99 -13.73
CA LEU A 351 -25.15 9.25 -13.03
C LEU A 351 -25.48 10.37 -14.03
N ASP A 352 -24.66 10.48 -15.07
CA ASP A 352 -24.66 11.58 -16.04
C ASP A 352 -24.96 11.08 -17.47
N PRO A 353 -26.20 10.62 -17.75
CA PRO A 353 -26.54 9.99 -19.01
C PRO A 353 -26.73 11.02 -20.15
N ALA A 354 -26.33 10.64 -21.36
CA ALA A 354 -26.67 11.36 -22.59
C ALA A 354 -27.84 10.65 -23.30
N ILE A 355 -28.95 11.36 -23.54
CA ILE A 355 -30.15 10.84 -24.21
C ILE A 355 -30.46 11.66 -25.46
N CYS A 356 -30.49 11.01 -26.61
CA CYS A 356 -30.77 11.63 -27.91
C CYS A 356 -32.24 11.52 -28.30
N TYR A 357 -32.88 12.67 -28.57
CA TYR A 357 -34.30 12.77 -28.91
C TYR A 357 -34.50 13.00 -30.41
N LEU A 358 -35.19 12.05 -31.05
CA LEU A 358 -35.47 12.00 -32.50
C LEU A 358 -36.56 12.97 -33.00
N SER A 359 -37.10 13.85 -32.14
CA SER A 359 -38.20 14.75 -32.51
C SER A 359 -38.42 15.89 -31.51
N ASP A 360 -38.88 17.04 -32.02
CA ASP A 360 -39.41 18.13 -31.20
C ASP A 360 -40.51 17.65 -30.23
N GLY A 361 -40.45 18.11 -28.98
CA GLY A 361 -41.35 17.68 -27.94
C GLY A 361 -41.08 18.31 -26.58
N THR A 362 -41.91 17.95 -25.60
CA THR A 362 -41.62 18.20 -24.19
C THR A 362 -41.62 16.87 -23.47
N TYR A 363 -40.47 16.52 -22.91
CA TYR A 363 -40.21 15.25 -22.26
C TYR A 363 -40.16 15.50 -20.75
N GLY A 364 -41.01 14.80 -20.00
CA GLY A 364 -40.89 14.75 -18.55
C GLY A 364 -39.76 13.80 -18.21
N VAL A 365 -38.70 14.31 -17.60
CA VAL A 365 -37.56 13.53 -17.13
C VAL A 365 -37.58 13.54 -15.61
N THR A 366 -37.45 12.35 -15.03
CA THR A 366 -37.40 12.13 -13.59
C THR A 366 -36.03 11.57 -13.23
N PHE A 367 -35.36 12.19 -12.26
CA PHE A 367 -34.17 11.66 -11.62
C PHE A 367 -34.53 11.25 -10.21
N THR A 368 -34.48 9.95 -9.92
CA THR A 368 -34.83 9.39 -8.61
C THR A 368 -33.56 9.01 -7.88
N VAL A 369 -33.31 9.62 -6.72
CA VAL A 369 -32.21 9.26 -5.81
C VAL A 369 -32.80 8.53 -4.61
N THR A 370 -32.22 7.38 -4.25
CA THR A 370 -32.75 6.49 -3.20
C THR A 370 -31.64 5.96 -2.31
N ASN A 371 -31.80 6.07 -0.99
CA ASN A 371 -30.99 5.37 0.00
C ASN A 371 -31.88 4.67 1.05
N SER A 372 -31.29 4.12 2.11
CA SER A 372 -32.05 3.42 3.16
C SER A 372 -32.95 4.33 4.01
N CYS A 373 -32.81 5.65 3.89
CA CYS A 373 -33.60 6.65 4.61
C CYS A 373 -34.78 7.23 3.79
N GLY A 374 -34.78 7.08 2.46
CA GLY A 374 -35.87 7.51 1.61
C GLY A 374 -35.53 7.52 0.12
N GLU A 375 -36.53 7.93 -0.66
CA GLU A 375 -36.44 8.27 -2.09
C GLU A 375 -36.78 9.76 -2.25
N ASP A 376 -36.10 10.44 -3.16
CA ASP A 376 -36.41 11.80 -3.61
C ASP A 376 -36.38 11.86 -5.15
N GLU A 377 -37.16 12.78 -5.73
CA GLU A 377 -37.40 12.87 -7.17
C GLU A 377 -37.36 14.31 -7.67
N ASP A 378 -36.37 14.66 -8.51
CA ASP A 378 -36.46 15.85 -9.36
C ASP A 378 -37.18 15.50 -10.65
N ILE A 379 -38.11 16.38 -11.08
CA ILE A 379 -38.97 16.17 -12.24
C ILE A 379 -38.99 17.45 -13.08
N GLN A 380 -38.19 17.47 -14.14
CA GLN A 380 -38.09 18.60 -15.05
C GLN A 380 -38.75 18.31 -16.41
N ASN A 381 -39.20 19.37 -17.09
CA ASN A 381 -39.80 19.28 -18.42
C ASN A 381 -38.78 19.75 -19.46
N VAL A 382 -37.99 18.81 -19.99
CA VAL A 382 -37.01 19.07 -21.05
C VAL A 382 -37.76 19.41 -22.34
N VAL A 383 -37.60 20.65 -22.81
CA VAL A 383 -38.20 21.11 -24.07
C VAL A 383 -37.17 20.93 -25.19
N ILE A 384 -37.48 20.04 -26.13
CA ILE A 384 -36.75 19.86 -27.39
C ILE A 384 -37.49 20.65 -28.47
N ASN A 385 -36.82 21.62 -29.07
CA ASN A 385 -37.36 22.42 -30.16
C ASN A 385 -36.23 22.78 -31.14
N SER A 386 -36.33 22.25 -32.36
CA SER A 386 -35.45 22.51 -33.50
C SER A 386 -35.41 23.97 -33.97
N SER A 387 -36.17 24.86 -33.34
CA SER A 387 -36.11 26.31 -33.55
C SER A 387 -35.71 27.15 -32.32
N ASP A 388 -35.40 26.52 -31.17
CA ASP A 388 -34.78 27.23 -30.03
C ASP A 388 -33.23 27.15 -30.07
N PHE A 389 -32.66 26.23 -30.86
CA PHE A 389 -31.23 26.18 -31.23
C PHE A 389 -31.00 26.66 -32.68
N ASP A 390 -31.55 27.84 -33.00
CA ASP A 390 -31.26 28.56 -34.24
C ASP A 390 -29.82 29.12 -34.17
N TYR A 391 -28.83 28.28 -34.49
CA TYR A 391 -27.46 28.74 -34.74
C TYR A 391 -27.52 29.69 -35.95
N ASP A 392 -27.41 31.01 -35.71
CA ASP A 392 -27.72 32.13 -36.62
C ASP A 392 -27.17 32.04 -38.07
N LEU A 393 -26.23 31.13 -38.36
CA LEU A 393 -25.88 30.73 -39.72
C LEU A 393 -25.35 29.28 -39.83
N GLU A 394 -26.21 28.32 -40.18
CA GLU A 394 -25.80 27.02 -40.72
C GLU A 394 -25.11 27.18 -42.09
N ILE A 395 -23.92 26.58 -42.27
CA ILE A 395 -23.18 26.62 -43.54
C ILE A 395 -22.92 25.20 -44.07
N GLY A 396 -23.96 24.57 -44.64
CA GLY A 396 -23.82 23.29 -45.34
C GLY A 396 -22.88 23.38 -46.56
N ILE A 397 -21.66 22.84 -46.44
CA ILE A 397 -20.68 22.81 -47.54
C ILE A 397 -21.01 21.66 -48.51
N ASP A 398 -21.41 21.97 -49.75
CA ASP A 398 -21.80 21.00 -50.78
C ASP A 398 -20.70 19.95 -51.07
N ALA A 399 -21.09 18.67 -51.01
CA ALA A 399 -20.24 17.50 -51.23
C ALA A 399 -19.56 17.41 -52.61
N SER A 400 -19.97 18.23 -53.59
CA SER A 400 -19.54 18.16 -54.99
C SER A 400 -18.40 19.12 -55.39
N SER A 401 -17.87 19.92 -54.46
CA SER A 401 -16.75 20.85 -54.71
C SER A 401 -15.64 20.80 -53.64
N GLU A 402 -14.43 21.20 -54.04
CA GLU A 402 -13.42 21.70 -53.11
C GLU A 402 -13.82 23.15 -52.77
N ASN A 403 -13.92 23.49 -51.48
CA ASN A 403 -14.40 24.81 -51.05
C ASN A 403 -13.37 25.50 -50.15
N ASP A 404 -12.79 26.61 -50.64
CA ASP A 404 -11.86 27.45 -49.89
C ASP A 404 -12.60 28.24 -48.80
N LEU A 405 -12.10 28.19 -47.56
CA LEU A 405 -12.72 28.85 -46.40
C LEU A 405 -12.87 30.37 -46.62
N SER A 406 -11.87 31.04 -47.21
CA SER A 406 -11.97 32.48 -47.48
C SER A 406 -13.08 32.82 -48.49
N ALA A 407 -13.41 31.90 -49.40
CA ALA A 407 -14.49 32.07 -50.36
C ALA A 407 -15.86 31.92 -49.68
N ILE A 408 -16.00 30.98 -48.72
CA ILE A 408 -17.20 30.80 -47.88
C ILE A 408 -17.43 32.06 -47.02
N ILE A 409 -16.39 32.53 -46.33
CA ILE A 409 -16.42 33.75 -45.50
C ILE A 409 -16.81 34.96 -46.36
N SER A 410 -16.21 35.12 -47.54
CA SER A 410 -16.51 36.20 -48.48
C SER A 410 -17.93 36.13 -49.05
N ALA A 411 -18.46 34.93 -49.30
CA ALA A 411 -19.81 34.75 -49.84
C ALA A 411 -20.90 35.08 -48.82
N ASN A 412 -20.71 34.67 -47.58
CA ASN A 412 -21.66 34.88 -46.48
C ASN A 412 -21.46 36.21 -45.73
N SER A 413 -20.43 36.99 -46.09
CA SER A 413 -20.06 38.27 -45.43
C SER A 413 -19.73 38.13 -43.95
N LEU A 414 -19.07 37.02 -43.58
CA LEU A 414 -18.77 36.68 -42.19
C LEU A 414 -17.65 37.55 -41.60
N PRO A 415 -17.82 38.10 -40.39
CA PRO A 415 -16.72 38.70 -39.64
C PRO A 415 -15.76 37.62 -39.12
N ALA A 416 -14.45 37.88 -39.14
CA ALA A 416 -13.44 36.94 -38.64
C ALA A 416 -13.58 36.69 -37.13
N ASP A 417 -14.03 37.70 -36.38
CA ASP A 417 -14.32 37.65 -34.94
C ASP A 417 -15.57 36.84 -34.56
N GLN A 418 -16.32 36.30 -35.54
CA GLN A 418 -17.52 35.48 -35.33
C GLN A 418 -17.36 34.02 -35.77
N LEU A 419 -16.20 33.62 -36.30
CA LEU A 419 -16.00 32.27 -36.86
C LEU A 419 -16.11 31.14 -35.83
N GLY A 420 -15.86 31.44 -34.55
CA GLY A 420 -16.04 30.50 -33.44
C GLY A 420 -17.52 30.31 -33.02
N ASN A 421 -18.39 31.28 -33.31
CA ASN A 421 -19.82 31.22 -32.96
C ASN A 421 -20.67 30.49 -34.02
N ILE A 422 -20.03 29.83 -34.98
CA ILE A 422 -20.68 29.15 -36.12
C ILE A 422 -20.63 27.64 -35.89
N HIS A 423 -21.77 26.97 -36.07
CA HIS A 423 -21.82 25.52 -36.19
C HIS A 423 -21.51 25.11 -37.65
N TRP A 424 -20.45 24.35 -37.84
CA TRP A 424 -19.89 24.07 -39.16
C TRP A 424 -20.29 22.67 -39.65
N GLN A 425 -21.19 22.58 -40.65
CA GLN A 425 -21.65 21.30 -41.19
C GLN A 425 -21.00 20.96 -42.54
N ILE A 426 -20.06 20.00 -42.53
CA ILE A 426 -19.16 19.74 -43.65
C ILE A 426 -19.58 18.47 -44.42
N HIS A 427 -20.16 18.60 -45.63
CA HIS A 427 -20.49 17.43 -46.49
C HIS A 427 -19.39 17.02 -47.47
N GLY A 428 -18.23 17.68 -47.46
CA GLY A 428 -17.21 17.50 -48.50
C GLY A 428 -15.80 17.85 -48.03
N LYS A 429 -15.04 18.52 -48.91
CA LYS A 429 -13.69 19.00 -48.62
C LYS A 429 -13.68 20.50 -48.32
N LEU A 430 -13.41 20.84 -47.06
CA LEU A 430 -13.08 22.19 -46.63
C LEU A 430 -11.57 22.41 -46.84
N VAL A 431 -11.20 23.48 -47.57
CA VAL A 431 -9.80 23.89 -47.76
C VAL A 431 -9.53 25.12 -46.90
N ILE A 432 -8.53 25.01 -46.03
CA ILE A 432 -8.06 26.12 -45.19
C ILE A 432 -6.95 26.82 -45.97
N ASP A 433 -7.29 27.94 -46.62
CA ASP A 433 -6.53 28.60 -47.68
C ASP A 433 -5.70 29.82 -47.23
N GLN A 434 -5.87 30.21 -45.97
CA GLN A 434 -5.21 31.32 -45.26
C GLN A 434 -4.95 30.87 -43.82
N ASP A 435 -4.31 31.71 -43.00
CA ASP A 435 -4.10 31.42 -41.58
C ASP A 435 -5.39 31.68 -40.78
N TYR A 436 -5.80 30.74 -39.90
CA TYR A 436 -7.02 30.85 -39.10
C TYR A 436 -6.86 30.29 -37.69
N GLU A 437 -7.66 30.81 -36.76
CA GLU A 437 -7.75 30.36 -35.37
C GLU A 437 -9.22 30.23 -34.97
N PHE A 438 -9.58 29.09 -34.38
CA PHE A 438 -10.93 28.75 -33.94
C PHE A 438 -10.90 28.53 -32.43
N SER A 439 -11.46 29.48 -31.68
CA SER A 439 -11.61 29.44 -30.22
C SER A 439 -12.64 30.47 -29.75
N PRO A 440 -13.32 30.28 -28.59
CA PRO A 440 -13.50 29.02 -27.85
C PRO A 440 -14.80 28.30 -28.26
N ASN A 441 -15.01 27.09 -27.74
CA ASN A 441 -16.18 26.21 -27.90
C ASN A 441 -16.68 26.04 -29.36
N VAL A 442 -15.77 25.90 -30.32
CA VAL A 442 -16.12 25.86 -31.77
C VAL A 442 -16.46 24.44 -32.21
N ARG A 443 -17.56 24.25 -32.95
CA ARG A 443 -18.11 22.91 -33.24
C ARG A 443 -18.24 22.62 -34.75
N PHE A 444 -17.71 21.46 -35.16
CA PHE A 444 -17.75 20.97 -36.53
C PHE A 444 -18.44 19.60 -36.62
N GLN A 445 -19.62 19.58 -37.24
CA GLN A 445 -20.33 18.35 -37.58
C GLN A 445 -19.80 17.83 -38.93
N MET A 446 -19.13 16.68 -38.88
CA MET A 446 -18.44 16.10 -40.02
C MET A 446 -19.25 14.94 -40.63
N MET A 447 -19.82 15.18 -41.81
CA MET A 447 -20.66 14.19 -42.51
C MET A 447 -19.83 13.02 -43.08
N PRO A 448 -20.45 11.88 -43.45
CA PRO A 448 -19.78 10.69 -44.00
C PRO A 448 -18.66 10.99 -45.03
N GLY A 449 -17.42 10.61 -44.67
CA GLY A 449 -16.24 10.79 -45.53
C GLY A 449 -15.77 12.23 -45.80
N SER A 450 -16.32 13.23 -45.10
CA SER A 450 -15.88 14.64 -45.18
C SER A 450 -14.48 14.88 -44.62
N VAL A 451 -13.83 15.96 -45.02
CA VAL A 451 -12.39 16.18 -44.77
C VAL A 451 -12.01 17.66 -44.66
N ILE A 452 -11.11 17.98 -43.73
CA ILE A 452 -10.46 19.30 -43.65
C ILE A 452 -9.06 19.16 -44.27
N GLU A 453 -8.69 20.02 -45.23
CA GLU A 453 -7.35 20.05 -45.82
C GLU A 453 -6.70 21.43 -45.62
N LEU A 454 -5.65 21.46 -44.80
CA LEU A 454 -4.88 22.66 -44.51
C LEU A 454 -3.84 22.88 -45.61
N ALA A 455 -3.92 24.03 -46.29
CA ALA A 455 -3.07 24.32 -47.45
C ALA A 455 -1.58 24.49 -47.09
N GLN A 456 -0.72 24.41 -48.11
CA GLN A 456 0.73 24.46 -47.91
C GLN A 456 1.18 25.82 -47.38
N ASN A 457 2.00 25.82 -46.32
CA ASN A 457 2.51 27.01 -45.62
C ASN A 457 1.44 27.87 -44.92
N MET A 458 0.26 27.31 -44.60
CA MET A 458 -0.75 27.97 -43.75
C MET A 458 -0.68 27.44 -42.32
N ASP A 459 -0.99 28.29 -41.34
CA ASP A 459 -1.10 27.93 -39.92
C ASP A 459 -2.59 27.88 -39.50
N LEU A 460 -2.99 26.82 -38.80
CA LEU A 460 -4.36 26.60 -38.29
C LEU A 460 -4.32 26.22 -36.81
N THR A 461 -5.05 26.97 -35.98
CA THR A 461 -5.25 26.66 -34.56
C THR A 461 -6.70 26.28 -34.27
N PHE A 462 -6.87 25.17 -33.55
CA PHE A 462 -8.05 24.88 -32.75
C PHE A 462 -7.65 24.96 -31.26
N ASP A 463 -8.34 25.79 -30.48
CA ASP A 463 -8.18 25.90 -29.03
C ASP A 463 -9.57 25.91 -28.39
N ASP A 464 -9.91 24.87 -27.63
CA ASP A 464 -11.29 24.55 -27.20
C ASP A 464 -12.25 24.38 -28.40
N ALA A 465 -12.04 23.33 -29.22
CA ALA A 465 -12.92 22.98 -30.33
C ALA A 465 -13.28 21.49 -30.34
N HIS A 466 -14.46 21.15 -30.86
CA HIS A 466 -14.98 19.78 -30.97
C HIS A 466 -15.37 19.46 -32.42
N LEU A 467 -14.74 18.42 -32.97
CA LEU A 467 -14.97 17.94 -34.34
C LEU A 467 -15.46 16.48 -34.27
N TYR A 468 -16.69 16.19 -34.73
CA TYR A 468 -17.37 14.90 -34.50
C TYR A 468 -18.07 14.32 -35.74
N GLY A 469 -18.21 13.00 -35.77
CA GLY A 469 -18.92 12.25 -36.82
C GLY A 469 -20.39 11.98 -36.48
N CYS A 470 -21.11 11.27 -37.37
CA CYS A 470 -22.56 11.06 -37.28
C CYS A 470 -23.01 9.62 -37.60
N ASP A 471 -23.49 9.33 -38.82
CA ASP A 471 -23.90 7.97 -39.21
C ASP A 471 -22.71 7.01 -39.38
N THR A 472 -21.59 7.57 -39.82
CA THR A 472 -20.36 6.87 -40.21
C THR A 472 -19.16 7.77 -39.95
N LEU A 473 -17.97 7.18 -39.94
CA LEU A 473 -16.71 7.90 -39.80
C LEU A 473 -16.58 9.02 -40.86
N TRP A 474 -16.13 10.19 -40.43
CA TRP A 474 -15.57 11.18 -41.35
C TRP A 474 -14.08 10.90 -41.59
N LYS A 475 -13.41 11.68 -42.43
CA LYS A 475 -12.06 11.30 -42.88
C LYS A 475 -10.92 11.75 -41.97
N GLY A 476 -10.95 13.00 -41.51
CA GLY A 476 -9.87 13.60 -40.72
C GLY A 476 -9.38 14.97 -41.18
N ILE A 477 -8.37 15.47 -40.46
CA ILE A 477 -7.63 16.69 -40.82
C ILE A 477 -6.36 16.31 -41.59
N ARG A 478 -6.14 16.95 -42.76
CA ARG A 478 -4.98 16.71 -43.62
C ARG A 478 -4.07 17.94 -43.63
N ALA A 479 -2.94 17.87 -42.92
CA ALA A 479 -1.98 18.98 -42.82
C ALA A 479 -0.95 18.90 -43.95
N LEU A 480 -1.12 19.69 -45.02
CA LEU A 480 -0.23 19.64 -46.19
C LEU A 480 1.18 20.19 -45.89
N ALA A 481 2.10 19.99 -46.82
CA ALA A 481 3.52 20.29 -46.63
C ALA A 481 3.78 21.74 -46.17
N PHE A 482 4.68 21.89 -45.19
CA PHE A 482 5.07 23.16 -44.56
C PHE A 482 3.98 23.92 -43.77
N SER A 483 2.79 23.35 -43.57
CA SER A 483 1.75 23.95 -42.70
C SER A 483 2.06 23.79 -41.19
N ARG A 484 1.34 24.52 -40.33
CA ARG A 484 1.22 24.18 -38.89
C ARG A 484 -0.22 23.85 -38.54
N LEU A 485 -0.44 22.75 -37.86
CA LEU A 485 -1.69 22.47 -37.15
C LEU A 485 -1.44 22.53 -35.65
N SER A 486 -2.15 23.40 -34.96
CA SER A 486 -2.20 23.49 -33.50
C SER A 486 -3.53 22.95 -33.00
N LEU A 487 -3.49 22.00 -32.06
CA LEU A 487 -4.63 21.43 -31.36
C LEU A 487 -4.40 21.61 -29.86
N LYS A 488 -5.29 22.35 -29.20
CA LYS A 488 -5.21 22.63 -27.76
C LYS A 488 -6.58 22.43 -27.13
N ASN A 489 -6.64 21.76 -25.98
CA ASN A 489 -7.86 21.62 -25.17
C ASN A 489 -9.08 21.11 -25.98
N SER A 490 -8.83 20.39 -27.09
CA SER A 490 -9.80 20.12 -28.15
C SER A 490 -10.17 18.64 -28.20
N ILE A 491 -11.33 18.33 -28.78
CA ILE A 491 -11.84 16.98 -29.00
C ILE A 491 -11.93 16.71 -30.50
N ILE A 492 -11.26 15.66 -30.97
CA ILE A 492 -11.47 15.10 -32.30
C ILE A 492 -12.08 13.72 -32.12
N GLN A 493 -13.21 13.46 -32.77
CA GLN A 493 -14.06 12.30 -32.53
C GLN A 493 -14.49 11.63 -33.86
N ASP A 494 -14.57 10.29 -33.86
CA ASP A 494 -15.16 9.48 -34.95
C ASP A 494 -14.56 9.66 -36.36
N ALA A 495 -13.26 9.90 -36.49
CA ALA A 495 -12.58 9.96 -37.79
C ALA A 495 -11.95 8.61 -38.22
N GLU A 496 -11.80 8.39 -39.54
CA GLU A 496 -10.91 7.36 -40.12
C GLU A 496 -9.47 7.57 -39.63
N TYR A 497 -9.02 8.82 -39.62
CA TYR A 497 -7.85 9.28 -38.88
C TYR A 497 -8.09 10.68 -38.33
N ALA A 498 -7.66 11.00 -37.11
CA ALA A 498 -7.80 12.38 -36.62
C ALA A 498 -6.90 13.34 -37.41
N VAL A 499 -5.62 12.98 -37.62
CA VAL A 499 -4.63 13.82 -38.33
C VAL A 499 -3.74 13.02 -39.29
N GLU A 500 -3.71 13.43 -40.56
CA GLU A 500 -2.72 12.99 -41.58
C GLU A 500 -1.73 14.14 -41.90
N PRO A 501 -0.50 14.11 -41.36
CA PRO A 501 0.53 15.11 -41.66
C PRO A 501 1.30 14.84 -42.97
N PHE A 502 1.86 15.88 -43.59
CA PHE A 502 2.74 15.80 -44.76
C PHE A 502 4.10 16.44 -44.53
N THR A 503 5.04 16.14 -45.44
CA THR A 503 6.40 16.72 -45.56
C THR A 503 6.57 18.07 -44.84
N LYS A 504 7.23 18.03 -43.68
CA LYS A 504 7.64 19.20 -42.89
C LYS A 504 6.49 20.09 -42.39
N CYS A 505 5.28 19.59 -42.22
CA CYS A 505 4.33 20.28 -41.36
C CYS A 505 4.82 20.24 -39.89
N LYS A 506 4.29 21.13 -39.05
CA LYS A 506 4.48 21.16 -37.61
C LYS A 506 3.15 20.83 -36.93
N LEU A 507 3.15 19.83 -36.04
CA LEU A 507 2.01 19.50 -35.20
C LEU A 507 2.32 19.95 -33.77
N ASP A 508 1.47 20.83 -33.25
CA ASP A 508 1.52 21.41 -31.91
C ASP A 508 0.28 20.91 -31.16
N ILE A 509 0.39 19.82 -30.39
CA ILE A 509 -0.78 19.09 -29.88
C ILE A 509 -0.67 18.94 -28.36
N THR A 510 -1.56 19.60 -27.61
CA THR A 510 -1.54 19.63 -26.15
C THR A 510 -2.95 19.50 -25.56
N ASN A 511 -3.11 18.77 -24.46
CA ASN A 511 -4.39 18.59 -23.76
C ASN A 511 -5.55 18.18 -24.69
N THR A 512 -5.25 17.46 -25.79
CA THR A 512 -6.21 17.13 -26.85
C THR A 512 -6.71 15.69 -26.68
N THR A 513 -8.01 15.50 -26.83
CA THR A 513 -8.68 14.19 -26.74
C THR A 513 -8.99 13.66 -28.14
N PHE A 514 -8.57 12.44 -28.39
CA PHE A 514 -8.79 11.66 -29.60
C PHE A 514 -9.69 10.46 -29.26
N ASP A 515 -10.99 10.70 -29.13
CA ASP A 515 -11.98 9.67 -28.77
C ASP A 515 -12.54 8.97 -30.02
N LYS A 516 -12.67 7.63 -29.99
CA LYS A 516 -13.30 6.82 -31.08
C LYS A 516 -12.77 7.08 -32.50
N ASN A 517 -11.56 7.62 -32.67
CA ASN A 517 -10.95 7.73 -34.00
C ASN A 517 -10.34 6.37 -34.36
N PHE A 518 -10.57 5.86 -35.57
CA PHE A 518 -10.03 4.55 -35.97
C PHE A 518 -8.49 4.52 -35.94
N VAL A 519 -7.85 5.65 -36.30
CA VAL A 519 -6.48 5.98 -35.92
C VAL A 519 -6.43 7.42 -35.39
N GLY A 520 -5.61 7.70 -34.38
CA GLY A 520 -5.35 9.08 -33.97
C GLY A 520 -4.46 9.82 -35.00
N ILE A 521 -3.13 9.69 -34.87
CA ILE A 521 -2.18 10.26 -35.84
C ILE A 521 -1.80 9.18 -36.85
N TYR A 522 -2.11 9.41 -38.13
CA TYR A 522 -1.93 8.44 -39.20
C TYR A 522 -0.98 8.94 -40.30
N LYS A 523 0.06 8.16 -40.61
CA LYS A 523 0.89 8.41 -41.80
C LYS A 523 1.50 7.13 -42.35
N VAL A 524 0.97 6.62 -43.45
CA VAL A 524 1.58 5.51 -44.22
C VAL A 524 2.02 6.05 -45.58
N THR A 525 3.31 5.97 -45.90
CA THR A 525 3.86 6.52 -47.14
C THR A 525 4.97 5.67 -47.75
N ASN A 526 5.18 5.84 -49.06
CA ASN A 526 6.28 5.24 -49.82
C ASN A 526 7.30 6.30 -50.33
N THR A 527 7.16 7.57 -49.92
CA THR A 527 8.04 8.67 -50.36
C THR A 527 9.13 8.98 -49.32
N ILE A 528 10.38 8.93 -49.77
CA ILE A 528 11.53 9.30 -48.93
C ILE A 528 11.49 10.82 -48.70
N ASN A 529 11.67 11.25 -47.44
CA ASN A 529 11.63 12.64 -46.93
C ASN A 529 10.24 13.23 -46.56
N ASP A 530 9.17 12.43 -46.46
CA ASP A 530 7.79 12.92 -46.18
C ASP A 530 7.39 12.97 -44.68
N GLY A 531 8.37 13.15 -43.78
CA GLY A 531 8.12 13.28 -42.33
C GLY A 531 7.91 14.72 -41.85
N PHE A 532 7.38 14.83 -40.63
CA PHE A 532 6.88 16.05 -39.99
C PHE A 532 7.49 16.23 -38.59
N ASN A 533 7.25 17.39 -37.95
CA ASN A 533 7.66 17.64 -36.57
C ASN A 533 6.44 17.55 -35.63
N LEU A 534 6.62 16.92 -34.46
CA LEU A 534 5.59 16.72 -33.43
C LEU A 534 6.11 17.30 -32.10
N LEU A 535 6.03 18.62 -31.92
CA LEU A 535 6.59 19.33 -30.77
C LEU A 535 5.93 20.72 -30.60
N PRO A 536 5.18 20.98 -29.51
CA PRO A 536 5.00 20.14 -28.30
C PRO A 536 4.04 18.94 -28.48
N PHE A 537 4.16 17.96 -27.57
CA PHE A 537 3.23 16.82 -27.46
C PHE A 537 3.09 16.29 -26.00
N TYR A 538 2.06 16.75 -25.29
CA TYR A 538 1.80 16.38 -23.88
C TYR A 538 0.33 16.52 -23.48
N GLY A 539 -0.09 15.87 -22.38
CA GLY A 539 -1.46 15.94 -21.86
C GLY A 539 -2.54 15.30 -22.74
N ASN A 540 -2.15 14.62 -23.84
CA ASN A 540 -3.09 14.15 -24.85
C ASN A 540 -3.65 12.78 -24.49
N THR A 541 -4.94 12.56 -24.72
CA THR A 541 -5.62 11.29 -24.47
C THR A 541 -6.13 10.67 -25.76
N PHE A 542 -5.77 9.42 -26.03
CA PHE A 542 -6.37 8.57 -27.06
C PHE A 542 -7.24 7.52 -26.36
N ASP A 543 -8.54 7.47 -26.64
CA ASP A 543 -9.48 6.53 -26.01
C ASP A 543 -10.46 5.92 -27.02
N CYS A 544 -11.01 4.76 -26.67
CA CYS A 544 -12.05 4.02 -27.39
C CYS A 544 -12.92 3.26 -26.39
N SER A 545 -13.49 3.99 -25.42
CA SER A 545 -14.37 3.42 -24.37
C SER A 545 -15.76 3.03 -24.88
N GLY A 546 -16.21 3.64 -25.98
CA GLY A 546 -17.45 3.29 -26.71
C GLY A 546 -17.19 2.58 -28.05
N ASP A 547 -18.28 2.15 -28.71
CA ASP A 547 -18.23 1.55 -30.05
C ASP A 547 -17.83 2.58 -31.13
N LEU A 548 -17.05 2.12 -32.12
CA LEU A 548 -16.62 2.90 -33.28
C LEU A 548 -17.77 3.03 -34.31
N LEU A 549 -17.99 4.23 -34.88
CA LEU A 549 -18.95 4.41 -35.96
C LEU A 549 -18.65 3.53 -37.19
N ALA A 550 -19.68 3.23 -37.97
CA ALA A 550 -19.56 2.44 -39.19
C ALA A 550 -18.65 3.13 -40.24
N PRO A 551 -17.97 2.37 -41.12
CA PRO A 551 -17.16 2.97 -42.19
C PRO A 551 -18.02 3.64 -43.26
N TYR A 552 -17.51 4.73 -43.84
CA TYR A 552 -18.20 5.50 -44.86
C TYR A 552 -18.10 4.88 -46.27
N ASP A 553 -19.03 5.24 -47.16
CA ASP A 553 -19.16 4.62 -48.49
C ASP A 553 -17.95 4.96 -49.39
N GLY A 554 -17.09 3.95 -49.61
CA GLY A 554 -15.83 4.10 -50.37
C GLY A 554 -14.54 4.11 -49.53
N GLN A 555 -14.65 4.00 -48.20
CA GLN A 555 -13.50 3.71 -47.33
C GLN A 555 -12.88 2.32 -47.68
N PRO A 556 -11.55 2.15 -47.61
CA PRO A 556 -10.91 0.84 -47.79
C PRO A 556 -11.44 -0.21 -46.79
N SER A 557 -11.31 -1.49 -47.15
CA SER A 557 -11.99 -2.64 -46.51
C SER A 557 -11.99 -2.62 -44.97
N SER A 558 -13.18 -2.35 -44.41
CA SER A 558 -13.61 -2.42 -43.00
C SER A 558 -12.50 -2.23 -41.94
N PRO A 559 -12.48 -1.10 -41.22
CA PRO A 559 -12.22 -1.19 -39.78
C PRO A 559 -13.22 -2.18 -39.15
N GLY A 560 -12.75 -3.10 -38.30
CA GLY A 560 -13.60 -3.77 -37.31
C GLY A 560 -13.95 -2.79 -36.19
N SER A 561 -14.92 -3.12 -35.33
CA SER A 561 -15.65 -2.19 -34.43
C SER A 561 -14.86 -1.55 -33.26
N LYS A 562 -13.54 -1.41 -33.35
CA LYS A 562 -12.66 -0.76 -32.36
C LYS A 562 -11.52 0.01 -33.02
N THR A 563 -11.10 1.11 -32.41
CA THR A 563 -9.87 1.86 -32.78
C THR A 563 -8.66 0.95 -32.92
N PHE A 564 -7.91 1.10 -34.01
CA PHE A 564 -6.77 0.26 -34.35
C PHE A 564 -5.46 0.72 -33.68
N ALA A 565 -5.18 2.02 -33.66
CA ALA A 565 -3.98 2.58 -33.04
C ALA A 565 -4.15 4.06 -32.65
N GLY A 566 -3.56 4.49 -31.53
CA GLY A 566 -3.47 5.92 -31.22
C GLY A 566 -2.53 6.64 -32.19
N ILE A 567 -1.40 6.02 -32.53
CA ILE A 567 -0.46 6.51 -33.56
C ILE A 567 -0.05 5.36 -34.50
N GLN A 568 -0.11 5.58 -35.82
CA GLN A 568 0.42 4.67 -36.84
C GLN A 568 1.30 5.43 -37.85
N LEU A 569 2.61 5.17 -37.84
CA LEU A 569 3.60 5.84 -38.70
C LEU A 569 4.47 4.86 -39.50
N GLU A 570 4.34 4.81 -40.82
CA GLU A 570 5.06 3.89 -41.71
C GLU A 570 5.73 4.63 -42.87
N TYR A 571 7.04 4.49 -42.99
CA TYR A 571 7.88 5.15 -43.99
C TYR A 571 8.70 4.14 -44.82
N PRO A 572 9.11 4.49 -46.06
CA PRO A 572 10.14 3.72 -46.76
C PRO A 572 11.45 3.78 -45.98
N SER A 573 12.27 2.75 -46.10
CA SER A 573 13.56 2.66 -45.40
C SER A 573 14.46 3.88 -45.66
N ASN A 574 15.28 4.22 -44.65
CA ASN A 574 16.20 5.37 -44.58
C ASN A 574 15.60 6.75 -44.18
N TYR A 575 14.45 6.81 -43.48
CA TYR A 575 13.96 8.09 -42.92
C TYR A 575 14.44 8.36 -41.48
N ALA A 576 15.47 9.20 -41.32
CA ALA A 576 16.14 9.47 -40.04
C ALA A 576 15.42 10.48 -39.12
N GLY A 577 14.08 10.44 -39.06
CA GLY A 577 13.30 11.27 -38.14
C GLY A 577 13.24 10.67 -36.72
N LEU A 578 13.46 11.51 -35.70
CA LEU A 578 13.26 11.18 -34.29
C LEU A 578 12.01 11.92 -33.79
N PHE A 579 10.97 11.18 -33.41
CA PHE A 579 9.77 11.72 -32.77
C PHE A 579 9.92 11.70 -31.25
N VAL A 580 9.38 12.72 -30.60
CA VAL A 580 9.46 12.90 -29.14
C VAL A 580 8.03 12.99 -28.58
N LEU A 581 7.73 12.18 -27.57
CA LEU A 581 6.49 12.26 -26.79
C LEU A 581 6.82 12.59 -25.33
N GLY A 582 6.05 13.49 -24.73
CA GLY A 582 6.42 14.18 -23.48
C GLY A 582 7.24 15.45 -23.76
N THR A 583 7.36 16.31 -22.77
CA THR A 583 8.16 17.56 -22.86
C THR A 583 9.57 17.39 -22.34
N GLY A 584 9.78 16.49 -21.38
CA GLY A 584 10.99 16.48 -20.55
C GLY A 584 11.04 17.61 -19.52
N VAL A 585 9.92 18.32 -19.30
CA VAL A 585 9.69 19.22 -18.16
C VAL A 585 8.82 18.45 -17.17
N PHE A 586 9.44 17.99 -16.09
CA PHE A 586 8.91 16.94 -15.24
C PHE A 586 7.57 17.30 -14.56
N GLY A 587 6.50 16.65 -15.01
CA GLY A 587 5.39 16.24 -14.15
C GLY A 587 4.18 17.16 -14.02
N SER A 588 3.22 16.95 -14.93
CA SER A 588 1.77 17.09 -14.66
C SER A 588 0.95 16.40 -15.76
N ASN A 589 1.33 16.64 -17.01
CA ASN A 589 0.48 16.38 -18.18
C ASN A 589 0.94 15.13 -18.96
N LEU A 590 0.64 13.94 -18.44
CA LEU A 590 0.91 12.66 -19.12
C LEU A 590 0.15 12.53 -20.44
N ASN A 591 0.72 11.83 -21.41
CA ASN A 591 -0.03 11.31 -22.56
C ASN A 591 -0.66 9.95 -22.20
N HIS A 592 -1.90 9.70 -22.63
CA HIS A 592 -2.64 8.47 -22.32
C HIS A 592 -3.09 7.74 -23.58
N PHE A 593 -2.92 6.42 -23.61
CA PHE A 593 -3.42 5.51 -24.65
C PHE A 593 -4.29 4.43 -24.00
N LYS A 594 -5.60 4.56 -24.10
CA LYS A 594 -6.61 3.81 -23.32
C LYS A 594 -7.55 3.00 -24.21
N ASN A 595 -7.84 1.75 -23.86
CA ASN A 595 -8.89 0.92 -24.48
C ASN A 595 -8.73 0.60 -25.99
N LEU A 596 -7.59 0.93 -26.61
CA LEU A 596 -7.33 0.76 -28.04
C LEU A 596 -6.90 -0.69 -28.40
N ARG A 597 -6.96 -1.08 -29.68
CA ARG A 597 -6.27 -2.32 -30.14
C ARG A 597 -4.74 -2.21 -30.08
N ASN A 598 -4.18 -1.00 -30.20
CA ASN A 598 -2.74 -0.72 -30.03
C ASN A 598 -2.52 0.73 -29.57
N GLY A 599 -1.41 1.00 -28.87
CA GLY A 599 -0.96 2.37 -28.56
C GLY A 599 -0.26 3.01 -29.76
N ILE A 600 1.00 2.64 -29.99
CA ILE A 600 1.86 3.16 -31.07
C ILE A 600 2.34 2.02 -31.97
N ILE A 601 2.01 2.08 -33.27
CA ILE A 601 2.60 1.22 -34.32
C ILE A 601 3.52 2.07 -35.20
N SER A 602 4.73 1.57 -35.50
CA SER A 602 5.60 2.25 -36.48
C SER A 602 6.58 1.37 -37.25
N THR A 603 6.94 1.84 -38.45
CA THR A 603 7.88 1.22 -39.38
C THR A 603 8.82 2.27 -39.98
N ASN A 604 10.13 2.10 -39.80
CA ASN A 604 11.20 3.03 -40.19
C ASN A 604 11.07 4.43 -39.55
N VAL A 605 10.79 4.49 -38.25
CA VAL A 605 10.64 5.72 -37.45
C VAL A 605 11.50 5.64 -36.20
N GLY A 606 12.24 6.71 -35.87
CA GLY A 606 12.97 6.82 -34.61
C GLY A 606 12.09 7.43 -33.51
N TRP A 607 12.25 6.96 -32.27
CA TRP A 607 11.41 7.34 -31.13
C TRP A 607 12.22 7.68 -29.88
N ARG A 608 11.78 8.73 -29.19
CA ARG A 608 12.08 9.02 -27.79
C ARG A 608 10.76 9.25 -27.04
N ILE A 609 10.39 8.31 -26.17
CA ILE A 609 9.10 8.32 -25.50
C ILE A 609 9.32 8.41 -23.98
N ALA A 610 8.60 9.35 -23.37
CA ALA A 610 8.53 9.59 -21.94
C ALA A 610 7.11 10.02 -21.56
N GLU A 611 6.83 10.16 -20.26
CA GLU A 611 5.62 10.86 -19.77
C GLU A 611 4.32 10.32 -20.41
N THR A 612 4.23 9.00 -20.57
CA THR A 612 3.17 8.30 -21.33
C THR A 612 2.69 7.06 -20.59
N ASP A 613 1.37 6.87 -20.57
CA ASP A 613 0.62 5.73 -20.02
C ASP A 613 -0.08 4.94 -21.14
N PHE A 614 -0.03 3.62 -21.06
CA PHE A 614 -0.71 2.67 -21.93
C PHE A 614 -1.57 1.73 -21.09
N SER A 615 -2.88 1.71 -21.29
CA SER A 615 -3.80 0.90 -20.48
C SER A 615 -4.94 0.25 -21.26
N GLY A 616 -5.21 -1.03 -20.95
CA GLY A 616 -6.35 -1.78 -21.50
C GLY A 616 -6.25 -2.08 -23.00
N LEU A 617 -5.06 -2.44 -23.49
CA LEU A 617 -4.82 -2.62 -24.92
C LEU A 617 -5.01 -4.07 -25.35
N THR A 618 -6.10 -4.32 -26.10
CA THR A 618 -6.63 -5.68 -26.33
C THR A 618 -6.17 -6.33 -27.63
N GLU A 619 -5.93 -7.64 -27.61
CA GLU A 619 -5.79 -8.44 -28.85
C GLU A 619 -7.13 -8.56 -29.60
N ASP A 620 -7.06 -8.84 -30.90
CA ASP A 620 -8.22 -9.01 -31.78
C ASP A 620 -7.94 -10.05 -32.87
N GLU A 621 -8.77 -11.10 -32.96
CA GLU A 621 -8.58 -12.20 -33.92
C GLU A 621 -8.72 -11.77 -35.39
N GLU A 622 -9.35 -10.62 -35.68
CA GLU A 622 -9.48 -10.10 -37.05
C GLU A 622 -8.16 -9.49 -37.58
N TYR A 623 -7.27 -9.04 -36.69
CA TYR A 623 -6.06 -8.28 -37.04
C TYR A 623 -4.79 -8.90 -36.47
N SER A 624 -3.85 -9.25 -37.36
CA SER A 624 -2.58 -9.92 -37.01
C SER A 624 -1.55 -9.07 -36.25
N VAL A 625 -1.90 -7.83 -35.85
CA VAL A 625 -1.06 -6.88 -35.11
C VAL A 625 -1.94 -6.08 -34.14
N THR A 626 -2.18 -6.64 -32.96
CA THR A 626 -3.02 -6.08 -31.88
C THR A 626 -2.46 -6.45 -30.50
N GLY A 627 -2.94 -5.78 -29.45
CA GLY A 627 -2.49 -5.93 -28.06
C GLY A 627 -1.13 -5.31 -27.74
N PHE A 628 -0.61 -4.40 -28.58
CA PHE A 628 0.70 -3.76 -28.36
C PHE A 628 0.60 -2.38 -27.71
N GLY A 629 1.40 -2.14 -26.67
CA GLY A 629 1.65 -0.78 -26.16
C GLY A 629 2.43 0.05 -27.17
N ILE A 630 3.71 -0.32 -27.36
CA ILE A 630 4.58 0.23 -28.39
C ILE A 630 5.07 -0.90 -29.29
N ARG A 631 4.92 -0.75 -30.60
CA ARG A 631 5.42 -1.67 -31.62
C ARG A 631 6.22 -0.91 -32.68
N ALA A 632 7.52 -0.73 -32.44
CA ALA A 632 8.43 -0.02 -33.33
C ALA A 632 9.27 -0.99 -34.17
N THR A 633 9.38 -0.76 -35.48
CA THR A 633 10.09 -1.65 -36.39
C THR A 633 10.91 -0.89 -37.44
N SER A 634 11.97 -1.49 -37.97
CA SER A 634 12.76 -0.94 -39.08
C SER A 634 13.41 -2.03 -39.93
N GLU A 635 13.70 -1.71 -41.18
CA GLU A 635 14.48 -2.56 -42.11
C GLU A 635 15.96 -2.17 -42.21
N SER A 636 16.37 -1.03 -41.64
CA SER A 636 17.67 -0.41 -41.92
C SER A 636 18.67 -0.42 -40.74
N GLY A 637 18.22 -0.76 -39.53
CA GLY A 637 19.01 -0.66 -38.29
C GLY A 637 19.21 0.77 -37.78
N ALA A 638 19.19 1.78 -38.67
CA ALA A 638 19.63 3.15 -38.39
C ALA A 638 18.62 4.04 -37.63
N HIS A 639 17.53 3.49 -37.09
CA HIS A 639 16.49 4.23 -36.38
C HIS A 639 16.60 4.00 -34.88
N LEU A 640 16.77 5.09 -34.11
CA LEU A 640 16.93 5.08 -32.66
C LEU A 640 15.61 4.76 -31.94
N PHE A 641 15.67 3.99 -30.86
CA PHE A 641 14.57 3.77 -29.90
C PHE A 641 15.03 4.07 -28.47
N GLN A 642 14.31 4.95 -27.80
CA GLN A 642 14.50 5.32 -26.40
C GLN A 642 13.14 5.35 -25.67
N GLN A 643 13.07 4.67 -24.52
CA GLN A 643 11.92 4.69 -23.61
C GLN A 643 12.42 4.93 -22.18
N PHE A 644 11.85 5.92 -21.48
CA PHE A 644 12.13 6.12 -20.05
C PHE A 644 10.92 6.66 -19.26
N GLY A 645 10.67 6.10 -18.08
CA GLY A 645 9.75 6.66 -17.07
C GLY A 645 10.38 7.77 -16.22
N LEU A 646 9.66 8.28 -15.21
CA LEU A 646 10.17 9.33 -14.32
C LEU A 646 10.64 8.78 -12.97
N TYR A 647 11.88 9.13 -12.60
CA TYR A 647 12.51 8.79 -11.32
C TYR A 647 11.82 9.39 -10.09
N ILE A 648 11.03 10.48 -10.24
CA ILE A 648 10.49 11.27 -9.11
C ILE A 648 8.94 11.33 -9.10
N LEU A 649 8.28 11.29 -10.26
CA LEU A 649 6.84 11.63 -10.39
C LEU A 649 5.98 10.53 -11.05
N GLY A 650 6.55 9.34 -11.30
CA GLY A 650 5.81 8.18 -11.78
C GLY A 650 6.49 7.47 -12.96
N PRO A 651 6.56 6.12 -12.95
CA PRO A 651 7.07 5.36 -14.07
C PRO A 651 6.13 5.46 -15.28
N ALA A 652 6.66 5.31 -16.49
CA ALA A 652 5.83 5.11 -17.67
C ALA A 652 5.07 3.78 -17.50
N SER A 653 3.74 3.84 -17.52
CA SER A 653 2.87 2.72 -17.15
C SER A 653 2.39 1.94 -18.37
N PHE A 654 2.42 0.61 -18.24
CA PHE A 654 1.83 -0.34 -19.18
C PHE A 654 0.95 -1.28 -18.37
N SER A 655 -0.37 -1.13 -18.43
CA SER A 655 -1.30 -1.94 -17.63
C SER A 655 -2.33 -2.67 -18.50
N LYS A 656 -2.57 -3.96 -18.24
CA LYS A 656 -3.53 -4.79 -18.99
C LYS A 656 -3.24 -4.76 -20.50
N ILE A 657 -2.10 -5.33 -20.90
CA ILE A 657 -1.62 -5.34 -22.28
C ILE A 657 -1.60 -6.77 -22.81
N ASP A 658 -2.51 -7.11 -23.72
CA ASP A 658 -2.78 -8.49 -24.11
C ASP A 658 -1.65 -9.17 -24.89
N ASN A 659 -0.77 -8.43 -25.57
CA ASN A 659 0.35 -9.00 -26.35
C ASN A 659 1.72 -8.63 -25.77
N THR A 660 2.18 -7.39 -25.98
CA THR A 660 3.53 -6.95 -25.61
C THR A 660 3.53 -5.46 -25.28
N ALA A 661 4.05 -5.09 -24.11
CA ALA A 661 4.19 -3.69 -23.69
C ALA A 661 5.14 -2.90 -24.62
N ILE A 662 6.35 -3.42 -24.84
CA ILE A 662 7.35 -2.82 -25.74
C ILE A 662 7.91 -3.88 -26.69
N TYR A 663 7.50 -3.80 -27.96
CA TYR A 663 8.05 -4.61 -29.05
C TYR A 663 8.91 -3.76 -29.97
N VAL A 664 10.17 -4.15 -30.17
CA VAL A 664 11.13 -3.46 -31.06
C VAL A 664 11.75 -4.45 -32.04
N ARG A 665 11.88 -4.08 -33.32
CA ARG A 665 12.56 -4.93 -34.32
C ARG A 665 13.42 -4.17 -35.32
N GLY A 666 14.67 -4.57 -35.52
CA GLY A 666 15.55 -4.02 -36.56
C GLY A 666 15.93 -2.56 -36.32
N MET A 667 16.02 -2.14 -35.06
CA MET A 667 16.29 -0.76 -34.63
C MET A 667 17.54 -0.68 -33.77
N ALA A 668 18.10 0.52 -33.69
CA ALA A 668 19.08 0.90 -32.70
C ALA A 668 18.37 1.19 -31.37
N VAL A 669 18.25 0.20 -30.49
CA VAL A 669 17.81 0.45 -29.10
C VAL A 669 19.00 1.02 -28.34
N ASP A 670 18.78 2.12 -27.61
CA ASP A 670 19.76 2.73 -26.71
C ASP A 670 19.39 2.45 -25.25
N ARG A 671 18.18 2.82 -24.82
CA ARG A 671 17.69 2.56 -23.46
C ARG A 671 16.20 2.25 -23.35
N ILE A 672 15.85 1.30 -22.48
CA ILE A 672 14.49 1.00 -22.03
C ILE A 672 14.52 0.91 -20.50
N MET A 673 14.06 1.95 -19.80
CA MET A 673 14.26 2.07 -18.35
C MET A 673 13.14 2.76 -17.57
N TRP A 674 13.07 2.55 -16.25
CA TRP A 674 12.06 3.12 -15.34
C TRP A 674 10.59 2.87 -15.76
N ASN A 675 10.31 1.78 -16.47
CA ASN A 675 8.94 1.41 -16.86
C ASN A 675 8.27 0.55 -15.79
N LYS A 676 6.95 0.70 -15.61
CA LYS A 676 6.10 -0.16 -14.77
C LYS A 676 5.10 -0.90 -15.64
N MET A 677 5.28 -2.22 -15.74
CA MET A 677 4.46 -3.10 -16.57
C MET A 677 3.68 -4.06 -15.66
N GLU A 678 2.36 -3.99 -15.70
CA GLU A 678 1.47 -4.76 -14.82
C GLU A 678 0.39 -5.48 -15.64
N GLN A 679 0.21 -6.78 -15.38
CA GLN A 679 -0.76 -7.60 -16.11
C GLN A 679 -0.53 -7.56 -17.64
N VAL A 680 0.75 -7.63 -18.06
CA VAL A 680 1.13 -7.65 -19.49
C VAL A 680 1.42 -9.08 -19.94
N HIS A 681 1.05 -9.47 -21.15
CA HIS A 681 1.38 -10.81 -21.63
C HIS A 681 2.89 -10.96 -21.91
N ARG A 682 3.53 -9.90 -22.41
CA ARG A 682 4.99 -9.74 -22.47
C ARG A 682 5.40 -8.32 -22.10
N GLY A 683 6.55 -8.17 -21.43
CA GLY A 683 7.16 -6.88 -21.13
C GLY A 683 7.93 -6.31 -22.33
N VAL A 684 9.24 -6.48 -22.32
CA VAL A 684 10.14 -6.01 -23.38
C VAL A 684 10.48 -7.14 -24.34
N ASN A 685 10.38 -6.90 -25.65
CA ASN A 685 10.71 -7.87 -26.70
C ASN A 685 11.45 -7.17 -27.85
N ALA A 686 12.77 -7.35 -27.93
CA ALA A 686 13.64 -6.76 -28.94
C ALA A 686 14.23 -7.83 -29.87
N ILE A 687 14.13 -7.60 -31.19
CA ILE A 687 14.53 -8.55 -32.23
C ILE A 687 15.46 -7.90 -33.26
N GLY A 688 16.69 -8.40 -33.38
CA GLY A 688 17.67 -7.90 -34.36
C GLY A 688 18.08 -6.45 -34.13
N THR A 689 18.45 -6.11 -32.90
CA THR A 689 19.06 -4.82 -32.56
C THR A 689 20.53 -4.79 -32.95
N VAL A 690 21.06 -3.57 -33.17
CA VAL A 690 22.35 -3.32 -33.85
C VAL A 690 23.21 -2.22 -33.18
N THR A 691 22.91 -1.87 -31.93
CA THR A 691 23.61 -0.84 -31.13
C THR A 691 23.63 -1.21 -29.67
N GLU A 692 24.59 -0.64 -28.93
CA GLU A 692 24.65 -0.66 -27.47
C GLU A 692 23.24 -0.51 -26.85
N THR A 693 22.76 -1.56 -26.19
CA THR A 693 21.37 -1.69 -25.72
C THR A 693 21.35 -1.85 -24.20
N ASP A 694 20.77 -0.88 -23.50
CA ASP A 694 20.57 -0.91 -22.04
C ASP A 694 19.09 -1.14 -21.69
N ILE A 695 18.79 -2.19 -20.90
CA ILE A 695 17.46 -2.49 -20.39
C ILE A 695 17.55 -2.63 -18.87
N ARG A 696 17.16 -1.58 -18.14
CA ARG A 696 17.42 -1.49 -16.70
C ARG A 696 16.32 -0.82 -15.89
N GLU A 697 16.29 -1.07 -14.59
CA GLU A 697 15.43 -0.35 -13.64
C GLU A 697 13.93 -0.46 -13.97
N ASN A 698 13.51 -1.54 -14.66
CA ASN A 698 12.11 -1.79 -15.02
C ASN A 698 11.44 -2.69 -13.97
N LEU A 699 10.20 -2.37 -13.62
CA LEU A 699 9.31 -3.22 -12.85
C LEU A 699 8.36 -3.94 -13.82
N ILE A 700 8.53 -5.25 -13.99
CA ILE A 700 7.83 -6.05 -15.00
C ILE A 700 7.07 -7.20 -14.34
N ASN A 701 5.75 -7.17 -14.35
CA ASN A 701 4.89 -8.31 -14.06
C ASN A 701 4.30 -8.84 -15.37
N ALA A 702 4.81 -9.97 -15.85
CA ALA A 702 4.50 -10.53 -17.16
C ALA A 702 4.01 -11.98 -17.12
N GLN A 703 3.10 -12.34 -18.02
CA GLN A 703 2.59 -13.71 -18.11
C GLN A 703 3.57 -14.64 -18.85
N GLN A 704 3.94 -14.33 -20.09
CA GLN A 704 4.73 -15.23 -20.94
C GLN A 704 6.21 -14.85 -21.00
N GLN A 705 6.55 -13.56 -21.01
CA GLN A 705 7.95 -13.14 -21.15
C GLN A 705 8.21 -11.78 -20.49
N GLY A 706 9.17 -11.70 -19.58
CA GLY A 706 9.57 -10.43 -18.96
C GLY A 706 10.39 -9.58 -19.94
N ILE A 707 11.59 -10.06 -20.26
CA ILE A 707 12.53 -9.50 -21.23
C ILE A 707 12.90 -10.58 -22.25
N GLY A 708 12.78 -10.26 -23.55
CA GLY A 708 13.04 -11.15 -24.66
C GLY A 708 13.94 -10.53 -25.71
N LEU A 709 15.08 -11.18 -25.98
CA LEU A 709 16.15 -10.64 -26.82
C LEU A 709 16.56 -11.68 -27.86
N PHE A 710 16.25 -11.40 -29.13
CA PHE A 710 16.32 -12.38 -30.20
C PHE A 710 17.17 -11.86 -31.37
N GLN A 711 18.00 -12.73 -31.96
CA GLN A 711 18.76 -12.42 -33.19
C GLN A 711 19.69 -11.18 -33.10
N ILE A 712 20.19 -10.86 -31.91
CA ILE A 712 21.05 -9.68 -31.64
C ILE A 712 22.35 -9.74 -32.47
N ASP A 713 22.77 -8.61 -33.05
CA ASP A 713 24.00 -8.52 -33.86
C ASP A 713 25.25 -8.75 -32.98
N ALA A 714 26.20 -9.56 -33.45
CA ALA A 714 27.45 -9.92 -32.76
C ALA A 714 28.51 -8.79 -32.77
N ASN A 715 28.06 -7.54 -32.79
CA ASN A 715 28.82 -6.30 -32.55
C ASN A 715 28.05 -5.36 -31.59
N THR A 716 27.02 -5.87 -30.91
CA THR A 716 26.19 -5.14 -29.95
C THR A 716 26.69 -5.43 -28.54
N ASP A 717 26.97 -4.39 -27.75
CA ASP A 717 27.04 -4.53 -26.30
C ASP A 717 25.63 -4.49 -25.71
N LEU A 718 25.30 -5.48 -24.87
CA LEU A 718 23.96 -5.65 -24.31
C LEU A 718 24.05 -5.70 -22.79
N ARG A 719 23.25 -4.87 -22.12
CA ARG A 719 23.18 -4.83 -20.66
C ARG A 719 21.73 -4.97 -20.19
N VAL A 720 21.47 -5.95 -19.33
CA VAL A 720 20.17 -6.18 -18.69
C VAL A 720 20.37 -6.23 -17.18
N TYR A 721 20.04 -5.16 -16.46
CA TYR A 721 20.37 -5.05 -15.03
C TYR A 721 19.40 -4.26 -14.16
N ASN A 722 19.37 -4.56 -12.86
CA ASN A 722 18.50 -3.91 -11.87
C ASN A 722 17.01 -3.92 -12.27
N ASN A 723 16.56 -4.93 -13.03
CA ASN A 723 15.15 -5.14 -13.34
C ASN A 723 14.50 -6.03 -12.26
N PHE A 724 13.25 -5.72 -11.89
CA PHE A 724 12.44 -6.56 -11.01
C PHE A 724 11.37 -7.25 -11.85
N ILE A 725 11.43 -8.57 -12.00
CA ILE A 725 10.63 -9.34 -12.97
C ILE A 725 9.81 -10.44 -12.27
N THR A 726 8.51 -10.24 -12.16
CA THR A 726 7.55 -11.24 -11.67
C THR A 726 6.92 -12.00 -12.85
N MET A 727 6.91 -13.33 -12.79
CA MET A 727 6.39 -14.20 -13.86
C MET A 727 5.12 -14.96 -13.42
N GLU A 728 3.96 -14.39 -13.77
CA GLU A 728 2.64 -14.91 -13.39
C GLU A 728 2.10 -16.04 -14.29
N GLY A 729 2.58 -16.18 -15.52
CA GLY A 729 2.04 -17.15 -16.49
C GLY A 729 2.79 -18.49 -16.54
N GLN A 730 2.27 -19.42 -17.36
CA GLN A 730 2.85 -20.76 -17.52
C GLN A 730 3.73 -20.86 -18.76
N LYS A 731 4.80 -21.67 -18.69
CA LYS A 731 5.79 -21.87 -19.76
C LYS A 731 6.52 -20.58 -20.15
N SER A 732 6.83 -19.74 -19.17
CA SER A 732 7.34 -18.39 -19.38
C SER A 732 8.87 -18.29 -19.24
N SER A 733 9.41 -17.09 -19.44
CA SER A 733 10.82 -16.77 -19.16
C SER A 733 10.94 -15.33 -18.66
N ALA A 734 11.59 -15.10 -17.52
CA ALA A 734 11.79 -13.75 -16.99
C ALA A 734 12.78 -12.96 -17.86
N ILE A 735 13.94 -13.56 -18.17
CA ILE A 735 14.90 -13.07 -19.15
C ILE A 735 15.18 -14.22 -20.13
N ARG A 736 15.10 -13.94 -21.44
CA ARG A 736 15.49 -14.90 -22.48
C ARG A 736 16.34 -14.23 -23.56
N LEU A 737 17.46 -14.89 -23.88
CA LEU A 737 18.32 -14.61 -25.03
C LEU A 737 18.19 -15.76 -26.05
N ASP A 738 18.28 -15.46 -27.36
CA ASP A 738 18.20 -16.45 -28.45
C ASP A 738 18.88 -15.93 -29.73
N GLN A 739 20.20 -16.11 -29.84
CA GLN A 739 20.99 -15.73 -30.99
C GLN A 739 20.95 -16.80 -32.10
N SER A 740 20.75 -16.36 -33.35
CA SER A 740 20.57 -17.29 -34.48
C SER A 740 21.41 -16.93 -35.70
N GLY A 741 22.43 -17.75 -35.99
CA GLY A 741 23.04 -17.83 -37.34
C GLY A 741 24.19 -16.86 -37.63
N ILE A 742 24.77 -16.21 -36.62
CA ILE A 742 25.97 -15.38 -36.73
C ILE A 742 27.13 -16.12 -36.05
N THR A 743 28.33 -16.10 -36.62
CA THR A 743 29.56 -16.52 -35.93
C THR A 743 30.03 -15.37 -35.04
N PRO A 744 30.34 -15.60 -33.74
CA PRO A 744 30.77 -14.53 -32.84
C PRO A 744 31.95 -13.73 -33.40
N SER A 745 31.99 -12.45 -33.06
CA SER A 745 33.23 -11.70 -33.01
C SER A 745 33.75 -11.77 -31.58
N ASP A 746 35.08 -11.69 -31.39
CA ASP A 746 35.71 -11.63 -30.06
C ASP A 746 35.49 -10.26 -29.35
N LEU A 747 34.43 -9.52 -29.72
CA LEU A 747 34.22 -8.10 -29.38
C LEU A 747 32.83 -7.77 -28.82
N ALA A 748 31.85 -8.67 -28.89
CA ALA A 748 30.51 -8.43 -28.32
C ALA A 748 30.46 -8.86 -26.86
N SER A 749 30.00 -7.98 -25.97
CA SER A 749 29.76 -8.30 -24.55
C SER A 749 28.26 -8.31 -24.23
N PHE A 750 27.76 -9.42 -23.67
CA PHE A 750 26.39 -9.53 -23.18
C PHE A 750 26.40 -9.74 -21.66
N LEU A 751 25.78 -8.83 -20.91
CA LEU A 751 25.79 -8.80 -19.45
C LEU A 751 24.36 -8.87 -18.88
N ILE A 752 24.11 -9.84 -18.00
CA ILE A 752 22.87 -9.98 -17.23
C ILE A 752 23.23 -9.97 -15.75
N ASP A 753 22.92 -8.86 -15.07
CA ASP A 753 23.52 -8.52 -13.77
C ASP A 753 22.50 -7.89 -12.80
N PHE A 754 22.53 -8.22 -11.51
CA PHE A 754 21.67 -7.59 -10.49
C PHE A 754 20.14 -7.56 -10.78
N ASN A 755 19.59 -8.52 -11.54
CA ASN A 755 18.13 -8.62 -11.71
C ASN A 755 17.51 -9.44 -10.58
N THR A 756 16.33 -9.03 -10.09
CA THR A 756 15.52 -9.81 -9.13
C THR A 756 14.35 -10.44 -9.87
N ILE A 757 14.20 -11.76 -9.76
CA ILE A 757 13.25 -12.55 -10.53
C ILE A 757 12.38 -13.41 -9.61
N ASP A 758 11.06 -13.28 -9.72
CA ASP A 758 10.07 -14.06 -8.97
C ASP A 758 9.26 -14.98 -9.91
N LEU A 759 9.45 -16.30 -9.75
CA LEU A 759 8.79 -17.33 -10.55
C LEU A 759 7.55 -17.90 -9.82
N GLN A 760 6.45 -17.14 -9.86
CA GLN A 760 5.17 -17.50 -9.22
C GLN A 760 4.42 -18.66 -9.90
N ASN A 761 4.70 -18.94 -11.18
CA ASN A 761 3.95 -19.93 -11.96
C ASN A 761 4.81 -20.83 -12.86
N ASN A 762 4.15 -21.86 -13.42
CA ASN A 762 4.73 -23.17 -13.68
C ASN A 762 5.35 -23.38 -15.08
N ASN A 763 6.38 -24.22 -15.19
CA ASN A 763 7.17 -24.49 -16.41
C ASN A 763 8.03 -23.30 -16.87
N SER A 764 8.36 -22.42 -15.93
CA SER A 764 8.97 -21.13 -16.18
C SER A 764 10.48 -21.15 -15.98
N HIS A 765 11.15 -20.19 -16.59
CA HIS A 765 12.59 -19.98 -16.49
C HIS A 765 12.85 -18.60 -15.90
N GLY A 766 13.87 -18.47 -15.05
CA GLY A 766 14.39 -17.17 -14.67
C GLY A 766 15.17 -16.60 -15.84
N ILE A 767 16.45 -16.97 -15.93
CA ILE A 767 17.32 -16.66 -17.06
C ILE A 767 17.38 -17.88 -17.99
N PHE A 768 17.08 -17.70 -19.27
CA PHE A 768 17.20 -18.74 -20.30
C PHE A 768 18.04 -18.25 -21.48
N LEU A 769 19.23 -18.82 -21.63
CA LEU A 769 20.14 -18.58 -22.76
C LEU A 769 20.07 -19.78 -23.72
N GLN A 770 19.95 -19.53 -25.01
CA GLN A 770 19.65 -20.55 -26.02
C GLN A 770 20.39 -20.31 -27.34
N LYS A 771 21.56 -20.96 -27.49
CA LYS A 771 22.56 -20.82 -28.58
C LYS A 771 23.33 -19.50 -28.58
N ASP A 772 23.45 -18.89 -27.41
CA ASP A 772 24.17 -17.65 -27.22
C ASP A 772 25.67 -17.88 -26.97
N PHE A 773 26.46 -16.85 -27.23
CA PHE A 773 27.91 -16.85 -27.19
C PHE A 773 28.41 -15.60 -26.43
N ASN A 774 29.32 -15.78 -25.47
CA ASN A 774 29.94 -14.75 -24.63
C ASN A 774 28.95 -13.96 -23.73
N THR A 775 27.89 -14.62 -23.24
CA THR A 775 27.00 -14.03 -22.21
C THR A 775 27.56 -14.27 -20.81
N ARG A 776 27.59 -13.22 -19.98
CA ARG A 776 27.95 -13.30 -18.56
C ARG A 776 26.74 -13.06 -17.68
N VAL A 777 26.55 -13.94 -16.70
CA VAL A 777 25.44 -13.91 -15.74
C VAL A 777 26.00 -13.84 -14.32
N LEU A 778 25.78 -12.74 -13.61
CA LEU A 778 26.32 -12.50 -12.25
C LEU A 778 25.31 -11.74 -11.36
N ASN A 779 25.44 -11.87 -10.05
CA ASN A 779 24.66 -11.16 -9.02
C ASN A 779 23.10 -11.15 -9.17
N ASN A 780 22.50 -12.06 -9.93
CA ASN A 780 21.03 -12.12 -10.08
C ASN A 780 20.39 -12.93 -8.94
N ASP A 781 19.26 -12.45 -8.43
CA ASP A 781 18.43 -13.11 -7.42
C ASP A 781 17.20 -13.75 -8.10
N ILE A 782 16.97 -15.05 -7.89
CA ILE A 782 15.92 -15.82 -8.57
C ILE A 782 15.15 -16.71 -7.58
N GLU A 783 14.01 -16.22 -7.11
CA GLU A 783 13.13 -16.95 -6.18
C GLU A 783 12.03 -17.73 -6.95
N VAL A 784 11.80 -18.99 -6.55
CA VAL A 784 10.69 -19.82 -7.04
C VAL A 784 9.59 -19.88 -5.98
N THR A 785 8.83 -18.80 -5.83
CA THR A 785 7.73 -18.67 -4.85
C THR A 785 6.55 -19.63 -5.12
N ALA A 786 6.43 -20.18 -6.33
CA ALA A 786 5.26 -20.93 -6.80
C ALA A 786 4.77 -22.04 -5.84
N PRO A 787 3.46 -22.16 -5.59
CA PRO A 787 2.93 -23.16 -4.66
C PRO A 787 3.11 -24.61 -5.16
N SER A 788 3.48 -25.51 -4.24
CA SER A 788 3.88 -26.90 -4.52
C SER A 788 2.85 -27.70 -5.33
N GLN A 789 3.16 -27.99 -6.60
CA GLN A 789 2.29 -28.76 -7.50
C GLN A 789 3.11 -29.77 -8.33
N THR A 790 2.64 -31.02 -8.38
CA THR A 790 3.37 -32.17 -8.92
C THR A 790 3.53 -32.12 -10.45
N GLY A 791 4.71 -32.50 -10.95
CA GLY A 791 4.96 -32.73 -12.39
C GLY A 791 5.11 -31.46 -13.22
N LYS A 792 5.86 -30.49 -12.70
CA LYS A 792 5.96 -29.11 -13.22
C LYS A 792 7.39 -28.61 -13.08
N THR A 793 8.00 -28.22 -14.20
CA THR A 793 9.41 -27.80 -14.19
C THR A 793 9.60 -26.34 -13.81
N TYR A 794 10.75 -26.02 -13.24
CA TYR A 794 11.23 -24.67 -13.00
C TYR A 794 12.74 -24.68 -13.26
N PHE A 795 13.28 -23.59 -13.78
CA PHE A 795 14.72 -23.43 -14.01
C PHE A 795 15.10 -22.02 -13.55
N GLY A 796 15.98 -21.87 -12.56
CA GLY A 796 16.50 -20.55 -12.19
C GLY A 796 17.34 -19.98 -13.33
N ILE A 797 18.45 -20.65 -13.63
CA ILE A 797 19.30 -20.38 -14.80
C ILE A 797 19.29 -21.61 -15.71
N ARG A 798 19.06 -21.40 -17.01
CA ARG A 798 19.13 -22.44 -18.04
C ARG A 798 20.02 -22.03 -19.21
N LEU A 799 20.94 -22.91 -19.58
CA LEU A 799 21.84 -22.77 -20.72
C LEU A 799 21.59 -23.88 -21.74
N ASP A 800 21.24 -23.52 -22.98
CA ASP A 800 21.10 -24.41 -24.14
C ASP A 800 22.06 -23.93 -25.27
N GLY A 801 23.37 -23.80 -25.01
CA GLY A 801 24.32 -23.22 -25.98
C GLY A 801 25.76 -23.14 -25.49
N SER A 802 26.70 -23.02 -26.43
CA SER A 802 28.08 -23.50 -26.26
C SER A 802 29.10 -22.56 -25.63
N PHE A 803 28.81 -21.28 -25.34
CA PHE A 803 29.78 -20.36 -24.73
C PHE A 803 29.07 -19.29 -23.86
N ASN A 804 28.86 -19.53 -22.58
CA ASN A 804 28.26 -18.55 -21.65
C ASN A 804 28.85 -18.79 -20.25
N ASP A 805 29.02 -17.75 -19.43
CA ASP A 805 29.62 -17.85 -18.10
C ASP A 805 28.59 -17.51 -17.00
N VAL A 806 28.47 -18.38 -16.01
CA VAL A 806 27.60 -18.18 -14.83
C VAL A 806 28.49 -17.86 -13.63
N LEU A 807 28.88 -16.59 -13.62
CA LEU A 807 29.82 -15.98 -12.68
C LEU A 807 29.10 -15.58 -11.38
N CYS A 808 29.78 -14.82 -10.54
CA CYS A 808 29.59 -14.89 -9.10
C CYS A 808 28.30 -14.25 -8.57
N ASN A 809 27.91 -14.68 -7.36
CA ASN A 809 26.79 -14.18 -6.58
C ASN A 809 25.39 -14.32 -7.22
N ASN A 810 25.17 -15.14 -8.25
CA ASN A 810 23.77 -15.50 -8.56
C ASN A 810 23.23 -16.36 -7.41
N GLU A 811 22.02 -16.03 -6.95
CA GLU A 811 21.31 -16.69 -5.86
C GLU A 811 20.02 -17.29 -6.44
N VAL A 812 19.80 -18.59 -6.25
CA VAL A 812 18.61 -19.28 -6.76
C VAL A 812 17.94 -20.07 -5.65
N ILE A 813 16.76 -19.60 -5.23
CA ILE A 813 16.01 -20.10 -4.08
C ILE A 813 14.77 -20.87 -4.55
N GLY A 814 14.68 -22.14 -4.17
CA GLY A 814 13.52 -22.99 -4.42
C GLY A 814 12.48 -22.97 -3.29
N ASN A 815 11.24 -23.31 -3.62
CA ASN A 815 10.13 -23.52 -2.66
C ASN A 815 10.27 -24.74 -1.72
N GLY A 816 11.45 -25.36 -1.62
CA GLY A 816 11.68 -26.56 -0.83
C GLY A 816 10.75 -27.73 -1.21
N ASN A 817 10.35 -27.85 -2.49
CA ASN A 817 9.43 -28.91 -2.96
C ASN A 817 10.10 -29.91 -3.90
N TRP A 818 10.07 -31.19 -3.49
CA TRP A 818 10.94 -32.25 -3.99
C TRP A 818 10.28 -33.07 -5.11
N THR A 819 9.01 -32.78 -5.43
CA THR A 819 8.26 -33.38 -6.55
C THR A 819 8.73 -32.84 -7.90
N ASP A 820 8.68 -33.67 -8.95
CA ASP A 820 9.39 -33.44 -10.21
C ASP A 820 9.35 -32.02 -10.81
N GLY A 821 10.54 -31.40 -10.87
CA GLY A 821 10.89 -30.49 -11.96
C GLY A 821 11.71 -29.23 -11.65
N ASN A 822 12.00 -28.88 -10.39
CA ASN A 822 12.71 -27.64 -10.05
C ASN A 822 14.24 -27.77 -10.13
N PHE A 823 14.90 -26.94 -10.94
CA PHE A 823 16.36 -26.88 -11.12
C PHE A 823 16.90 -25.49 -10.76
N GLY A 824 17.99 -25.43 -10.00
CA GLY A 824 18.73 -24.18 -9.74
C GLY A 824 19.43 -23.69 -11.00
N ILE A 825 20.47 -24.42 -11.41
CA ILE A 825 21.17 -24.25 -12.68
C ILE A 825 20.94 -25.51 -13.53
N ARG A 826 20.63 -25.33 -14.82
CA ARG A 826 20.63 -26.39 -15.82
C ARG A 826 21.48 -25.99 -17.02
N SER A 827 22.45 -26.82 -17.36
CA SER A 827 23.27 -26.66 -18.58
C SER A 827 23.11 -27.84 -19.53
N MET A 828 22.95 -27.55 -20.83
CA MET A 828 22.81 -28.52 -21.90
C MET A 828 23.66 -28.13 -23.11
N SER A 829 24.59 -29.01 -23.48
CA SER A 829 25.51 -28.81 -24.62
C SER A 829 26.31 -27.49 -24.55
N ALA A 830 26.62 -27.02 -23.34
CA ALA A 830 27.53 -25.90 -23.12
C ALA A 830 28.99 -26.39 -23.14
N GLU A 831 29.84 -25.69 -23.89
CA GLU A 831 31.29 -25.90 -23.94
C GLU A 831 31.95 -24.74 -23.16
N THR A 832 33.21 -24.91 -22.71
CA THR A 832 34.06 -23.87 -22.09
C THR A 832 33.31 -22.81 -21.26
N THR A 833 32.55 -23.26 -20.25
CA THR A 833 31.69 -22.43 -19.39
C THR A 833 32.29 -22.36 -18.00
N GLU A 834 32.41 -21.17 -17.41
CA GLU A 834 32.75 -21.03 -16.00
C GLU A 834 31.50 -21.02 -15.09
N PHE A 835 31.60 -21.70 -13.94
CA PHE A 835 30.62 -21.69 -12.85
C PHE A 835 31.31 -21.33 -11.53
N LEU A 836 31.27 -20.04 -11.17
CA LEU A 836 32.00 -19.50 -10.03
C LEU A 836 31.03 -18.94 -8.98
N CYS A 837 31.19 -19.32 -7.71
CA CYS A 837 30.65 -18.59 -6.55
C CYS A 837 29.14 -18.26 -6.57
N ASN A 838 28.31 -19.18 -7.07
CA ASN A 838 26.84 -19.09 -7.01
C ASN A 838 26.29 -19.68 -5.71
N SER A 839 25.12 -19.24 -5.24
CA SER A 839 24.37 -19.89 -4.14
C SER A 839 23.07 -20.53 -4.67
N LEU A 840 22.85 -21.79 -4.33
CA LEU A 840 21.69 -22.57 -4.77
C LEU A 840 21.04 -23.19 -3.52
N GLU A 841 19.76 -22.90 -3.30
CA GLU A 841 19.07 -23.27 -2.05
C GLU A 841 17.69 -23.88 -2.33
N ASP A 842 17.31 -24.95 -1.61
CA ASP A 842 15.96 -25.56 -1.56
C ASP A 842 15.29 -25.94 -2.92
N THR A 843 16.05 -25.97 -4.03
CA THR A 843 15.61 -26.54 -5.32
C THR A 843 15.69 -28.08 -5.31
N ARG A 844 14.91 -28.76 -6.17
CA ARG A 844 14.99 -30.25 -6.25
C ARG A 844 16.37 -30.68 -6.76
N THR A 845 16.82 -30.08 -7.86
CA THR A 845 18.16 -30.31 -8.40
C THR A 845 18.96 -29.01 -8.38
N GLY A 846 20.06 -28.96 -7.62
CA GLY A 846 20.93 -27.78 -7.53
C GLY A 846 21.53 -27.44 -8.90
N VAL A 847 22.46 -28.26 -9.38
CA VAL A 847 23.04 -28.18 -10.72
C VAL A 847 22.76 -29.45 -11.52
N PHE A 848 22.20 -29.30 -12.73
CA PHE A 848 22.00 -30.39 -13.69
C PHE A 848 22.78 -30.15 -14.99
N PHE A 849 23.48 -31.19 -15.42
CA PHE A 849 24.34 -31.19 -16.59
C PHE A 849 23.94 -32.30 -17.58
N ALA A 850 23.73 -31.95 -18.85
CA ALA A 850 23.21 -32.91 -19.83
C ALA A 850 23.70 -32.71 -21.28
N MET A 851 23.51 -33.77 -22.08
CA MET A 851 23.63 -33.79 -23.54
C MET A 851 24.99 -33.33 -24.11
N GLY A 852 26.06 -33.99 -23.67
CA GLY A 852 27.26 -34.32 -24.47
C GLY A 852 28.08 -33.16 -25.06
N GLY A 853 29.27 -32.94 -24.50
CA GLY A 853 30.27 -31.99 -25.04
C GLY A 853 30.99 -31.17 -23.98
N MET A 854 30.59 -31.29 -22.72
CA MET A 854 31.06 -30.42 -21.64
C MET A 854 32.52 -30.66 -21.26
N ILE A 855 33.26 -29.56 -21.12
CA ILE A 855 34.37 -29.39 -20.19
C ILE A 855 34.20 -27.95 -19.64
N PRO A 856 33.51 -27.75 -18.49
CA PRO A 856 33.58 -26.45 -17.81
C PRO A 856 35.04 -26.23 -17.38
N GLU A 857 35.60 -25.06 -17.72
CA GLU A 857 37.01 -24.79 -17.40
C GLU A 857 37.21 -24.62 -15.89
N LEU A 858 36.21 -24.07 -15.19
CA LEU A 858 36.16 -23.95 -13.73
C LEU A 858 34.75 -24.21 -13.19
N PHE A 859 34.63 -25.04 -12.16
CA PHE A 859 33.43 -25.25 -11.34
C PHE A 859 33.82 -25.19 -9.86
N GLN A 860 33.80 -24.00 -9.24
CA GLN A 860 34.35 -23.78 -7.89
C GLN A 860 33.65 -22.66 -7.11
N GLY A 861 33.69 -22.73 -5.78
CA GLY A 861 33.10 -21.75 -4.87
C GLY A 861 31.56 -21.81 -4.76
N ASN A 862 30.89 -22.70 -5.48
CA ASN A 862 29.44 -22.77 -5.49
C ASN A 862 28.90 -23.40 -4.19
N SER A 863 27.87 -22.80 -3.61
CA SER A 863 27.16 -23.29 -2.43
C SER A 863 25.88 -24.03 -2.84
N MET A 864 25.62 -25.17 -2.21
CA MET A 864 24.46 -26.02 -2.45
C MET A 864 23.81 -26.41 -1.11
N GLU A 865 22.61 -25.92 -0.85
CA GLU A 865 21.85 -26.16 0.38
C GLU A 865 20.44 -26.72 0.10
N GLY A 866 19.99 -27.69 0.90
CA GLY A 866 18.59 -28.12 0.92
C GLY A 866 18.08 -28.95 -0.26
N HIS A 867 18.93 -29.42 -1.18
CA HIS A 867 18.50 -30.14 -2.39
C HIS A 867 18.17 -31.64 -2.22
N PHE A 868 17.35 -32.18 -3.13
CA PHE A 868 17.20 -33.64 -3.32
C PHE A 868 18.36 -34.25 -4.11
N TYR A 869 18.83 -33.55 -5.14
CA TYR A 869 20.09 -33.80 -5.86
C TYR A 869 20.86 -32.48 -5.93
N GLY A 870 21.96 -32.26 -5.22
CA GLY A 870 22.72 -31.01 -5.41
C GLY A 870 23.48 -30.99 -6.73
N LEU A 871 23.96 -32.16 -7.19
CA LEU A 871 24.62 -32.33 -8.48
C LEU A 871 24.06 -33.55 -9.23
N HIS A 872 23.71 -33.39 -10.50
CA HIS A 872 23.20 -34.47 -11.35
C HIS A 872 23.85 -34.41 -12.74
N LEU A 873 24.50 -35.50 -13.15
CA LEU A 873 25.05 -35.71 -14.49
C LEU A 873 24.18 -36.71 -15.28
N ASP A 874 23.80 -36.35 -16.51
CA ASP A 874 23.24 -37.31 -17.48
C ASP A 874 24.34 -38.24 -18.04
N PRO A 875 24.01 -39.30 -18.82
CA PRO A 875 24.98 -40.28 -19.33
C PRO A 875 26.06 -39.73 -20.28
N SER A 876 26.07 -38.42 -20.54
CA SER A 876 26.98 -37.69 -21.42
C SER A 876 27.51 -36.38 -20.81
N GLY A 877 27.18 -36.10 -19.54
CA GLY A 877 27.70 -34.97 -18.78
C GLY A 877 29.10 -35.26 -18.22
N VAL A 878 30.05 -34.36 -18.49
CA VAL A 878 31.44 -34.44 -18.03
C VAL A 878 31.84 -33.10 -17.41
N ILE A 879 32.23 -33.10 -16.13
CA ILE A 879 32.89 -31.94 -15.51
C ILE A 879 34.39 -32.01 -15.87
N GLY A 880 35.06 -30.87 -16.05
CA GLY A 880 36.51 -30.82 -16.28
C GLY A 880 37.33 -31.10 -15.03
N GLU A 881 38.64 -31.29 -15.19
CA GLU A 881 39.57 -31.53 -14.07
C GLU A 881 39.64 -30.29 -13.16
N GLN A 882 39.23 -30.42 -11.91
CA GLN A 882 39.18 -29.30 -10.96
C GLN A 882 40.48 -29.23 -10.14
N GLU A 883 41.39 -28.33 -10.51
CA GLU A 883 42.69 -28.16 -9.83
C GLU A 883 42.59 -27.62 -8.38
N SER A 884 41.39 -27.28 -7.89
CA SER A 884 41.18 -26.72 -6.54
C SER A 884 39.85 -27.15 -5.92
N ALA A 885 39.82 -27.23 -4.59
CA ALA A 885 38.66 -27.67 -3.83
C ALA A 885 37.89 -26.48 -3.26
N GLY A 886 36.61 -26.36 -3.61
CA GLY A 886 35.89 -25.12 -3.30
C GLY A 886 34.37 -25.14 -3.33
N ASN A 887 33.73 -26.20 -3.83
CA ASN A 887 32.28 -26.26 -3.77
C ASN A 887 31.85 -26.72 -2.37
N ARG A 888 30.84 -26.07 -1.81
CA ARG A 888 30.37 -26.31 -0.44
C ARG A 888 29.01 -27.00 -0.45
N TRP A 889 28.92 -28.08 0.32
CA TRP A 889 27.65 -28.69 0.68
C TRP A 889 27.16 -28.15 2.01
N ILE A 890 25.87 -27.82 2.11
CA ILE A 890 25.23 -27.49 3.38
C ILE A 890 24.00 -28.40 3.56
N GLU A 891 23.92 -29.07 4.71
CA GLU A 891 22.76 -29.89 5.08
C GLU A 891 21.65 -28.98 5.62
N GLY A 892 20.86 -28.44 4.69
CA GLY A 892 19.70 -27.62 5.00
C GLY A 892 18.61 -28.37 5.76
N THR A 893 17.68 -27.62 6.34
CA THR A 893 16.71 -28.07 7.37
C THR A 893 15.82 -29.28 7.01
N TYR A 894 15.75 -29.69 5.73
CA TYR A 894 14.60 -30.41 5.18
C TYR A 894 14.81 -31.81 4.59
N SER A 895 16.00 -32.44 4.67
CA SER A 895 16.03 -33.90 4.51
C SER A 895 17.16 -34.66 5.22
N SER A 896 16.79 -35.88 5.62
CA SER A 896 17.69 -37.02 5.81
C SER A 896 17.46 -38.06 4.69
N SER A 897 17.13 -37.60 3.47
CA SER A 897 16.61 -38.41 2.37
C SER A 897 16.81 -37.71 1.00
N GLY A 898 18.02 -37.17 0.81
CA GLY A 898 18.45 -36.49 -0.41
C GLY A 898 19.70 -37.16 -0.96
N VAL A 899 19.64 -37.61 -2.21
CA VAL A 899 20.76 -38.26 -2.90
C VAL A 899 21.73 -37.17 -3.34
N LYS A 900 22.70 -36.84 -2.47
CA LYS A 900 23.59 -35.67 -2.63
C LYS A 900 24.02 -35.45 -4.08
N ALA A 901 24.60 -36.47 -4.73
CA ALA A 901 24.87 -36.42 -6.16
C ALA A 901 24.51 -37.72 -6.89
N LYS A 902 24.27 -37.60 -8.21
CA LYS A 902 23.91 -38.70 -9.12
C LYS A 902 24.67 -38.63 -10.45
N ASN A 903 25.11 -39.77 -10.96
CA ASN A 903 25.64 -39.93 -12.32
C ASN A 903 24.89 -41.07 -13.04
N GLU A 904 24.52 -40.85 -14.31
CA GLU A 904 23.77 -41.81 -15.13
C GLU A 904 24.62 -42.47 -16.25
N ALA A 905 25.95 -42.25 -16.26
CA ALA A 905 26.85 -42.83 -17.25
C ALA A 905 27.15 -44.33 -17.00
N GLU A 906 26.72 -45.21 -17.91
CA GLU A 906 26.99 -46.66 -17.86
C GLU A 906 28.46 -47.05 -18.19
N ASP A 907 29.20 -46.18 -18.87
CA ASP A 907 30.57 -46.44 -19.35
C ASP A 907 31.61 -45.59 -18.61
N LEU A 908 32.68 -46.24 -18.12
CA LEU A 908 33.77 -45.68 -17.28
C LEU A 908 34.65 -44.58 -17.95
N PHE A 909 34.28 -44.07 -19.13
CA PHE A 909 35.07 -43.10 -19.88
C PHE A 909 34.76 -41.66 -19.47
N GLY A 910 35.47 -41.14 -18.46
CA GLY A 910 35.48 -39.72 -18.13
C GLY A 910 35.48 -39.41 -16.63
N LEU A 911 35.13 -40.35 -15.75
CA LEU A 911 34.97 -40.09 -14.32
C LEU A 911 36.25 -39.60 -13.62
N GLU A 912 37.43 -40.13 -13.99
CA GLU A 912 38.73 -39.61 -13.50
C GLU A 912 38.95 -38.13 -13.87
N ALA A 913 38.36 -37.64 -14.96
CA ALA A 913 38.44 -36.24 -15.39
C ALA A 913 37.34 -35.35 -14.77
N SER A 914 36.30 -35.94 -14.17
CA SER A 914 35.16 -35.24 -13.56
C SER A 914 35.15 -35.32 -12.03
N ALA A 915 36.33 -35.49 -11.42
CA ALA A 915 36.52 -35.57 -9.98
C ALA A 915 35.96 -34.34 -9.26
N PHE A 916 35.00 -34.55 -8.36
CA PHE A 916 34.27 -33.47 -7.70
C PHE A 916 34.86 -33.18 -6.31
N SER A 917 35.55 -32.04 -6.20
CA SER A 917 36.19 -31.61 -4.95
C SER A 917 35.25 -30.81 -4.05
N VAL A 918 35.07 -31.28 -2.80
CA VAL A 918 34.22 -30.67 -1.77
C VAL A 918 35.03 -30.32 -0.53
N PHE A 919 34.80 -29.14 0.04
CA PHE A 919 35.35 -28.78 1.36
C PHE A 919 34.41 -29.18 2.50
N SER A 920 34.95 -29.78 3.57
CA SER A 920 34.24 -29.99 4.84
C SER A 920 35.20 -30.21 6.00
N SER A 921 34.93 -29.56 7.13
CA SER A 921 35.72 -29.61 8.37
C SER A 921 35.24 -30.66 9.39
N THR A 922 34.13 -31.36 9.13
CA THR A 922 33.51 -32.33 10.06
C THR A 922 33.15 -33.64 9.39
N ALA A 923 33.31 -34.75 10.12
CA ALA A 923 32.97 -36.11 9.68
C ALA A 923 31.85 -36.72 10.54
N PRO A 924 31.00 -37.61 9.98
CA PRO A 924 31.04 -38.11 8.61
C PRO A 924 30.56 -37.06 7.58
N LEU A 925 31.13 -37.12 6.37
CA LEU A 925 30.84 -36.19 5.26
C LEU A 925 29.48 -36.45 4.59
N PHE A 926 28.96 -37.64 4.84
CA PHE A 926 27.74 -38.20 4.30
C PHE A 926 26.95 -38.79 5.47
N PRO A 927 25.61 -38.75 5.45
CA PRO A 927 24.81 -39.70 6.20
C PRO A 927 25.26 -41.12 5.82
N THR A 928 25.88 -41.84 6.75
CA THR A 928 26.16 -43.27 6.57
C THR A 928 24.83 -44.03 6.56
N ASP A 929 24.73 -45.11 5.74
CA ASP A 929 23.57 -46.00 5.68
C ASP A 929 23.40 -46.84 6.99
N ASP A 930 23.06 -46.14 8.08
CA ASP A 930 22.80 -46.70 9.40
C ASP A 930 21.28 -46.95 9.61
N THR A 931 20.47 -46.75 8.56
CA THR A 931 19.03 -47.04 8.51
C THR A 931 18.62 -48.11 7.48
N GLY A 932 19.57 -48.69 6.73
CA GLY A 932 19.34 -49.86 5.86
C GLY A 932 18.45 -49.55 4.65
N GLY A 933 18.67 -48.39 4.03
CA GLY A 933 17.90 -47.87 2.90
C GLY A 933 18.83 -47.16 1.92
N THR A 934 18.72 -47.52 0.63
CA THR A 934 19.68 -47.14 -0.42
C THR A 934 19.50 -45.69 -0.88
N GLU A 935 19.89 -44.72 -0.04
CA GLU A 935 19.86 -43.28 -0.35
C GLU A 935 21.18 -42.57 0.01
N GLY A 936 22.29 -43.13 -0.48
CA GLY A 936 23.62 -42.50 -0.48
C GLY A 936 24.31 -42.78 -1.81
N ILE A 937 24.61 -41.71 -2.56
CA ILE A 937 25.29 -41.68 -3.88
C ILE A 937 24.88 -42.84 -4.82
N GLU A 938 23.83 -42.65 -5.61
CA GLU A 938 23.48 -43.60 -6.68
C GLU A 938 24.51 -43.56 -7.82
N VAL A 939 25.42 -44.54 -7.82
CA VAL A 939 26.29 -44.86 -8.96
C VAL A 939 25.87 -46.22 -9.54
N GLU A 940 25.34 -46.25 -10.77
CA GLU A 940 24.86 -47.49 -11.39
C GLU A 940 26.02 -48.40 -11.86
N THR A 941 26.53 -49.18 -10.91
CA THR A 941 27.43 -50.33 -11.07
C THR A 941 28.91 -50.06 -11.42
N GLY A 942 29.79 -50.25 -10.43
CA GLY A 942 31.20 -50.63 -10.67
C GLY A 942 32.27 -49.83 -9.94
N LEU A 943 31.91 -48.66 -9.40
CA LEU A 943 32.80 -47.73 -8.70
C LEU A 943 32.53 -47.70 -7.19
N SER A 944 33.38 -47.02 -6.44
CA SER A 944 33.18 -46.67 -5.03
C SER A 944 33.17 -45.15 -4.83
N ASP A 945 32.56 -44.67 -3.75
CA ASP A 945 32.31 -43.25 -3.49
C ASP A 945 33.57 -42.36 -3.60
N GLY A 946 34.74 -42.91 -3.26
CA GLY A 946 36.03 -42.22 -3.32
C GLY A 946 36.73 -42.20 -4.67
N ASP A 947 36.12 -42.77 -5.73
CA ASP A 947 36.67 -42.75 -7.10
C ASP A 947 36.15 -41.57 -7.95
N TRP A 948 35.17 -40.80 -7.43
CA TRP A 948 34.57 -39.64 -8.12
C TRP A 948 34.38 -38.41 -7.20
N PHE A 949 34.22 -38.60 -5.88
CA PHE A 949 34.21 -37.49 -4.90
C PHE A 949 35.55 -37.41 -4.17
N GLU A 950 36.34 -36.38 -4.45
CA GLU A 950 37.58 -36.13 -3.73
C GLU A 950 37.34 -35.25 -2.50
N GLN A 951 37.55 -35.81 -1.30
CA GLN A 951 37.65 -35.01 -0.09
C GLN A 951 39.03 -34.33 -0.05
N SER A 952 39.04 -33.01 -0.17
CA SER A 952 40.26 -32.22 0.05
C SER A 952 40.36 -31.71 1.49
N PHE A 953 41.60 -31.50 1.94
CA PHE A 953 41.95 -30.77 3.17
C PHE A 953 42.84 -29.55 2.85
N ILE A 954 42.84 -29.11 1.59
CA ILE A 954 43.37 -27.80 1.18
C ILE A 954 42.43 -26.72 1.77
N GLU A 955 42.93 -25.49 1.91
CA GLU A 955 42.18 -24.35 2.45
C GLU A 955 40.88 -24.13 1.66
N ASP A 956 39.81 -23.68 2.34
CA ASP A 956 38.55 -23.25 1.72
C ASP A 956 38.85 -22.37 0.50
N PHE A 957 38.30 -22.69 -0.68
CA PHE A 957 38.17 -21.72 -1.76
C PHE A 957 37.24 -20.61 -1.28
N THR A 958 37.82 -19.64 -0.61
CA THR A 958 37.16 -18.38 -0.29
C THR A 958 37.04 -17.65 -1.61
N CYS A 959 35.82 -17.51 -2.12
CA CYS A 959 35.52 -16.64 -3.25
C CYS A 959 36.26 -15.31 -3.06
N PRO A 960 37.15 -14.91 -3.99
CA PRO A 960 37.89 -13.65 -3.87
C PRO A 960 36.96 -12.45 -3.64
N GLU A 961 37.47 -11.35 -3.06
CA GLU A 961 36.66 -10.15 -2.83
C GLU A 961 36.11 -9.55 -4.13
N ASN A 962 36.86 -9.69 -5.23
CA ASN A 962 36.34 -9.61 -6.59
C ASN A 962 36.51 -11.00 -7.28
N PRO A 963 35.54 -11.90 -7.16
CA PRO A 963 35.64 -13.27 -7.68
C PRO A 963 35.33 -13.33 -9.18
N CYS A 964 34.82 -12.24 -9.77
CA CYS A 964 34.65 -12.05 -11.21
C CYS A 964 35.93 -11.57 -11.91
N GLY A 965 36.97 -11.14 -11.17
CA GLY A 965 38.21 -10.61 -11.72
C GLY A 965 38.15 -9.14 -12.16
N ASP A 966 39.31 -8.56 -12.48
CA ASP A 966 39.51 -7.12 -12.73
C ASP A 966 38.92 -6.65 -14.08
N PHE A 967 37.60 -6.76 -14.25
CA PHE A 967 36.86 -6.23 -15.40
C PHE A 967 36.60 -4.71 -15.27
N GLU A 968 37.65 -3.93 -14.95
CA GLU A 968 37.60 -2.46 -14.84
C GLU A 968 37.10 -1.76 -16.13
N GLU A 969 37.20 -2.43 -17.28
CA GLU A 969 36.79 -1.88 -18.59
C GLU A 969 35.26 -1.87 -18.80
N PHE A 970 34.49 -2.63 -18.00
CA PHE A 970 33.03 -2.72 -18.08
C PHE A 970 32.32 -2.77 -16.71
N ALA A 971 32.99 -2.32 -15.64
CA ALA A 971 32.38 -2.27 -14.31
C ALA A 971 31.09 -1.41 -14.32
N PRO A 972 29.96 -1.91 -13.80
CA PRO A 972 28.81 -1.06 -13.52
C PRO A 972 29.18 -0.04 -12.43
N ASP A 973 28.42 1.06 -12.37
CA ASP A 973 28.59 2.08 -11.34
C ASP A 973 28.31 1.49 -9.94
N ILE A 974 28.87 2.09 -8.89
CA ILE A 974 29.12 1.46 -7.57
C ILE A 974 27.85 0.98 -6.83
N ASP A 975 26.67 1.46 -7.22
CA ASP A 975 25.35 1.19 -6.59
C ASP A 975 24.97 -0.29 -6.43
N THR A 976 25.59 -1.22 -7.16
CA THR A 976 25.07 -2.59 -7.26
C THR A 976 25.57 -3.57 -6.19
N ALA A 977 26.71 -3.31 -5.54
CA ALA A 977 27.32 -4.22 -4.54
C ALA A 977 26.47 -4.48 -3.26
N LEU A 978 25.33 -3.82 -3.13
CA LEU A 978 24.58 -3.66 -1.89
C LEU A 978 23.68 -4.85 -1.51
N HIS A 979 23.21 -5.68 -2.45
CA HIS A 979 22.11 -6.62 -2.14
C HIS A 979 22.50 -7.77 -1.20
N ARG A 980 23.74 -8.28 -1.30
CA ARG A 980 24.28 -9.30 -0.38
C ARG A 980 24.61 -8.72 1.00
N ILE A 981 24.86 -7.42 1.07
CA ILE A 981 25.17 -6.66 2.29
C ILE A 981 23.89 -6.42 3.11
N ASP A 982 22.77 -6.09 2.45
CA ASP A 982 21.43 -5.93 3.06
C ASP A 982 21.05 -7.09 4.00
N THR A 983 21.02 -8.32 3.48
CA THR A 983 20.58 -9.51 4.23
C THR A 983 21.48 -9.81 5.45
N LEU A 984 22.73 -9.38 5.43
CA LEU A 984 23.70 -9.57 6.51
C LEU A 984 23.62 -8.46 7.57
N ILE A 985 23.31 -7.23 7.15
CA ILE A 985 22.96 -6.10 8.05
C ILE A 985 21.66 -6.41 8.80
N ALA A 986 20.64 -6.90 8.09
CA ALA A 986 19.34 -7.27 8.66
C ALA A 986 19.47 -8.32 9.79
N ARG A 987 20.42 -9.24 9.63
CA ARG A 987 20.71 -10.34 10.58
C ARG A 987 21.79 -9.98 11.63
N ASP A 988 22.33 -8.75 11.61
CA ASP A 988 23.49 -8.28 12.39
C ASP A 988 24.73 -9.22 12.32
N SER A 989 24.82 -10.06 11.29
CA SER A 989 25.65 -11.27 11.31
C SER A 989 27.09 -11.08 10.80
N THR A 990 27.36 -10.06 9.98
CA THR A 990 28.71 -9.70 9.50
C THR A 990 29.48 -8.82 10.49
N LEU A 991 28.81 -8.22 11.47
CA LEU A 991 29.32 -7.10 12.26
C LEU A 991 30.06 -7.56 13.54
N ASN A 992 30.92 -8.55 13.38
CA ASN A 992 31.92 -8.91 14.40
C ASN A 992 33.06 -7.88 14.40
N SER A 993 33.77 -7.80 15.53
CA SER A 993 34.80 -6.84 15.96
C SER A 993 35.91 -6.37 14.98
N THR A 994 35.98 -6.89 13.76
CA THR A 994 36.84 -6.37 12.68
C THR A 994 36.19 -5.24 11.87
N PHE A 995 34.86 -5.20 11.76
CA PHE A 995 34.16 -4.09 11.10
C PHE A 995 33.95 -2.92 12.04
N HIS A 996 34.27 -1.73 11.53
CA HIS A 996 34.16 -0.47 12.26
C HIS A 996 32.69 -0.01 12.38
N TYR A 997 32.35 0.65 13.49
CA TYR A 997 31.01 1.19 13.77
C TYR A 997 30.55 2.13 12.66
N GLU A 998 31.52 2.86 12.12
CA GLU A 998 31.47 3.73 10.96
C GLU A 998 30.76 3.13 9.74
N ILE A 999 31.05 1.87 9.40
CA ILE A 999 30.45 1.17 8.23
C ILE A 999 29.07 0.57 8.58
N ASN A 1000 28.88 0.21 9.85
CA ASN A 1000 27.62 -0.33 10.40
C ASN A 1000 26.47 0.68 10.27
N TRP A 1001 26.76 1.99 10.44
CA TRP A 1001 25.79 3.07 10.29
C TRP A 1001 25.28 3.20 8.84
N LEU A 1002 26.19 3.35 7.88
CA LEU A 1002 25.87 3.57 6.46
C LEU A 1002 25.04 2.43 5.87
N GLY A 1003 25.39 1.18 6.17
CA GLY A 1003 24.61 0.03 5.73
C GLY A 1003 23.20 -0.01 6.32
N LYS A 1004 23.03 0.40 7.59
CA LYS A 1004 21.72 0.39 8.26
C LYS A 1004 20.78 1.44 7.72
N ASP A 1005 21.27 2.64 7.39
CA ASP A 1005 20.49 3.66 6.70
C ASP A 1005 20.07 3.20 5.29
N TYR A 1006 21.01 2.68 4.48
CA TYR A 1006 20.71 2.20 3.13
C TYR A 1006 19.57 1.15 3.10
N LEU A 1007 19.67 0.10 3.93
CA LEU A 1007 18.62 -0.92 3.97
C LEU A 1007 17.29 -0.35 4.49
N PHE A 1008 17.32 0.58 5.46
CA PHE A 1008 16.13 1.24 5.96
C PHE A 1008 15.46 2.13 4.88
N ARG A 1009 16.23 2.77 3.99
CA ARG A 1009 15.74 3.45 2.79
C ARG A 1009 15.06 2.48 1.83
N LYS A 1010 15.70 1.34 1.53
CA LYS A 1010 15.20 0.29 0.63
C LYS A 1010 13.88 -0.34 1.11
N LEU A 1011 13.70 -0.52 2.43
CA LEU A 1011 12.47 -1.08 3.01
C LEU A 1011 11.28 -0.10 3.01
N VAL A 1012 11.50 1.19 3.30
CA VAL A 1012 10.43 2.21 3.18
C VAL A 1012 9.86 2.24 1.75
N ALA A 1013 10.71 2.13 0.74
CA ALA A 1013 10.30 2.20 -0.66
C ALA A 1013 9.50 0.98 -1.15
N LYS A 1014 9.55 -0.17 -0.45
CA LYS A 1014 8.80 -1.39 -0.80
C LYS A 1014 8.26 -2.12 0.45
N PRO A 1015 7.18 -1.62 1.09
CA PRO A 1015 6.64 -2.22 2.32
C PRO A 1015 6.23 -3.69 2.21
N SER A 1016 5.87 -4.17 1.01
CA SER A 1016 5.53 -5.57 0.74
C SER A 1016 6.69 -6.54 1.04
N ILE A 1017 7.94 -6.10 0.96
CA ILE A 1017 9.12 -6.93 1.31
C ILE A 1017 9.10 -7.26 2.80
N MET A 1018 8.68 -6.32 3.66
CA MET A 1018 8.59 -6.55 5.11
C MET A 1018 7.50 -7.57 5.45
N THR A 1019 6.36 -7.55 4.73
CA THR A 1019 5.29 -8.55 4.93
C THR A 1019 5.68 -9.96 4.49
N SER A 1020 6.61 -10.12 3.55
CA SER A 1020 7.16 -11.44 3.16
C SER A 1020 8.21 -11.94 4.14
N TYR A 1021 8.97 -11.03 4.76
CA TYR A 1021 10.18 -11.36 5.52
C TYR A 1021 10.18 -10.74 6.92
N SER A 1022 9.65 -11.49 7.90
CA SER A 1022 9.52 -11.06 9.31
C SER A 1022 10.80 -10.54 9.99
N PHE A 1023 12.00 -10.94 9.53
CA PHE A 1023 13.26 -10.40 10.04
C PHE A 1023 13.56 -8.99 9.50
N LEU A 1024 13.07 -8.63 8.30
CA LEU A 1024 13.17 -7.27 7.74
C LEU A 1024 12.16 -6.32 8.40
N ASP A 1025 10.94 -6.79 8.69
CA ASP A 1025 9.98 -6.07 9.55
C ASP A 1025 10.55 -5.81 10.96
N THR A 1026 11.11 -6.84 11.60
CA THR A 1026 11.77 -6.71 12.91
C THR A 1026 12.96 -5.72 12.87
N PHE A 1027 13.74 -5.74 11.78
CA PHE A 1027 14.83 -4.79 11.56
C PHE A 1027 14.30 -3.35 11.40
N TYR A 1028 13.24 -3.16 10.62
CA TYR A 1028 12.60 -1.88 10.35
C TYR A 1028 12.06 -1.23 11.63
N GLN A 1029 11.17 -1.93 12.36
CA GLN A 1029 10.58 -1.44 13.60
C GLN A 1029 11.65 -1.12 14.67
N ARG A 1030 12.78 -1.84 14.64
CA ARG A 1030 13.93 -1.55 15.51
C ARG A 1030 14.63 -0.23 15.15
N LEU A 1031 14.91 0.04 13.86
CA LEU A 1031 15.63 1.25 13.46
C LEU A 1031 14.80 2.53 13.55
N ASP A 1032 13.50 2.44 13.29
CA ASP A 1032 12.54 3.55 13.40
C ASP A 1032 12.58 4.22 14.80
N THR A 1033 12.71 3.42 15.85
CA THR A 1033 12.78 3.91 17.23
C THR A 1033 14.16 4.44 17.66
N LEU A 1034 15.21 4.24 16.86
CA LEU A 1034 16.61 4.63 17.17
C LEU A 1034 16.97 6.02 16.60
N GLU A 1035 18.18 6.51 16.89
CA GLU A 1035 18.64 7.82 16.40
C GLU A 1035 18.63 7.93 14.87
N ILE A 1036 18.95 6.84 14.16
CA ILE A 1036 19.03 6.78 12.69
C ILE A 1036 17.67 6.97 12.00
N GLY A 1037 16.61 6.32 12.49
CA GLY A 1037 15.25 6.51 11.96
C GLY A 1037 14.73 7.93 12.20
N LYS A 1038 15.01 8.47 13.39
CA LYS A 1038 14.61 9.83 13.78
C LYS A 1038 15.32 10.92 12.98
N LEU A 1039 16.63 10.81 12.76
CA LEU A 1039 17.36 11.75 11.91
C LEU A 1039 16.90 11.67 10.46
N ARG A 1040 16.63 10.47 9.95
CA ARG A 1040 16.05 10.32 8.61
C ARG A 1040 14.66 10.94 8.50
N ALA A 1041 13.80 10.84 9.52
CA ALA A 1041 12.51 11.52 9.51
C ALA A 1041 12.66 13.05 9.34
N ILE A 1042 13.66 13.66 9.99
CA ILE A 1042 14.03 15.06 9.73
C ILE A 1042 14.47 15.26 8.28
N ASN A 1043 15.36 14.42 7.75
CA ASN A 1043 15.89 14.55 6.38
C ASN A 1043 14.80 14.43 5.30
N GLU A 1044 13.84 13.52 5.44
CA GLU A 1044 12.69 13.42 4.54
C GLU A 1044 11.77 14.66 4.70
N GLY A 1045 11.62 15.18 5.92
CA GLY A 1045 11.00 16.48 6.17
C GLY A 1045 11.72 17.65 5.46
N LEU A 1046 13.06 17.68 5.45
CA LEU A 1046 13.82 18.71 4.74
C LEU A 1046 13.55 18.70 3.23
N ARG A 1047 13.19 17.54 2.66
CA ARG A 1047 12.77 17.40 1.26
C ARG A 1047 11.35 17.92 1.05
N SER A 1048 10.43 17.67 1.99
CA SER A 1048 9.04 18.15 1.89
C SER A 1048 8.89 19.67 2.06
N LEU A 1049 9.86 20.37 2.68
CA LEU A 1049 9.90 21.84 2.80
C LEU A 1049 9.79 22.63 1.47
N TYR A 1050 9.97 21.97 0.32
CA TYR A 1050 9.87 22.60 -1.01
C TYR A 1050 8.68 22.07 -1.84
N ALA A 1051 7.79 21.26 -1.23
CA ALA A 1051 6.54 20.85 -1.84
C ALA A 1051 5.56 22.04 -1.84
N ILE A 1052 5.20 22.53 -3.04
CA ILE A 1052 4.21 23.60 -3.19
C ILE A 1052 2.81 22.95 -3.21
N PRO A 1053 1.84 23.43 -2.40
CA PRO A 1053 0.46 22.94 -2.46
C PRO A 1053 -0.10 23.02 -3.88
N THR A 1054 -0.70 21.93 -4.38
CA THR A 1054 -1.05 21.76 -5.80
C THR A 1054 -1.91 22.90 -6.35
N SER A 1055 -2.82 23.44 -5.55
CA SER A 1055 -3.64 24.61 -5.92
C SER A 1055 -2.79 25.85 -6.22
N ILE A 1056 -1.83 26.18 -5.34
CA ILE A 1056 -0.91 27.31 -5.51
C ILE A 1056 0.02 27.08 -6.70
N ASN A 1057 0.54 25.85 -6.84
CA ASN A 1057 1.43 25.49 -7.94
C ASN A 1057 0.73 25.65 -9.30
N ASN A 1058 -0.52 25.19 -9.42
CA ASN A 1058 -1.31 25.29 -10.64
C ASN A 1058 -1.60 26.76 -11.01
N THR A 1059 -1.93 27.63 -10.05
CA THR A 1059 -2.12 29.07 -10.31
C THR A 1059 -0.83 29.74 -10.77
N ILE A 1060 0.32 29.44 -10.14
CA ILE A 1060 1.62 29.99 -10.56
C ILE A 1060 1.97 29.54 -11.98
N ILE A 1061 1.74 28.28 -12.33
CA ILE A 1061 1.97 27.74 -13.69
C ILE A 1061 1.07 28.45 -14.71
N ALA A 1062 -0.24 28.51 -14.48
CA ALA A 1062 -1.18 29.18 -15.38
C ALA A 1062 -0.81 30.65 -15.62
N ASN A 1063 -0.38 31.38 -14.57
CA ASN A 1063 0.11 32.75 -14.70
C ASN A 1063 1.42 32.85 -15.49
N VAL A 1064 2.34 31.89 -15.36
CA VAL A 1064 3.59 31.84 -16.16
C VAL A 1064 3.30 31.53 -17.63
N GLU A 1065 2.36 30.63 -17.92
CA GLU A 1065 1.93 30.32 -19.29
C GLU A 1065 1.24 31.53 -19.94
N ASN A 1066 0.32 32.19 -19.23
CA ASN A 1066 -0.30 33.45 -19.66
C ASN A 1066 0.75 34.55 -19.94
N MET A 1067 1.69 34.77 -19.03
CA MET A 1067 2.77 35.76 -19.23
C MET A 1067 3.68 35.42 -20.42
N THR A 1068 3.89 34.12 -20.70
CA THR A 1068 4.67 33.67 -21.87
C THR A 1068 3.92 33.96 -23.16
N GLY A 1069 2.62 33.64 -23.24
CA GLY A 1069 1.76 33.97 -24.37
C GLY A 1069 1.71 35.48 -24.65
N TRP A 1070 1.46 36.29 -23.61
CA TRP A 1070 1.46 37.75 -23.72
C TRP A 1070 2.83 38.32 -24.14
N SER A 1071 3.94 37.66 -23.79
CA SER A 1071 5.28 38.07 -24.23
C SER A 1071 5.53 37.79 -25.72
N ASP A 1072 5.08 36.64 -26.23
CA ASP A 1072 5.17 36.32 -27.66
C ASP A 1072 4.22 37.20 -28.50
N ASP A 1073 3.02 37.49 -27.99
CA ASP A 1073 2.13 38.50 -28.55
C ASP A 1073 2.80 39.88 -28.62
N ILE A 1074 3.45 40.33 -27.55
CA ILE A 1074 4.21 41.59 -27.53
C ILE A 1074 5.28 41.62 -28.63
N HIS A 1075 6.00 40.52 -28.85
CA HIS A 1075 6.97 40.39 -29.93
C HIS A 1075 6.31 40.41 -31.32
N PHE A 1076 5.11 39.86 -31.47
CA PHE A 1076 4.32 39.96 -32.70
C PHE A 1076 3.81 41.39 -32.94
N GLN A 1077 3.26 42.07 -31.93
CA GLN A 1077 2.79 43.47 -32.03
C GLN A 1077 3.93 44.44 -32.38
N ASP A 1078 5.10 44.32 -31.74
CA ASP A 1078 6.28 45.15 -32.09
C ASP A 1078 6.77 44.84 -33.52
N SER A 1079 6.69 43.58 -33.97
CA SER A 1079 7.04 43.20 -35.35
C SER A 1079 6.07 43.79 -36.39
N LEU A 1080 4.77 43.75 -36.13
CA LEU A 1080 3.75 44.41 -36.95
C LEU A 1080 3.93 45.93 -36.95
N TYR A 1081 4.25 46.54 -35.82
CA TYR A 1081 4.54 47.98 -35.74
C TYR A 1081 5.77 48.38 -36.57
N VAL A 1082 6.85 47.58 -36.56
CA VAL A 1082 8.04 47.83 -37.40
C VAL A 1082 7.71 47.76 -38.90
N LEU A 1083 6.78 46.91 -39.31
CA LEU A 1083 6.35 46.77 -40.71
C LEU A 1083 5.34 47.83 -41.17
N THR A 1084 4.43 48.25 -40.29
CA THR A 1084 3.26 49.11 -40.63
C THR A 1084 3.39 50.56 -40.17
N SER A 1085 4.14 50.81 -39.09
CA SER A 1085 4.15 52.05 -38.31
C SER A 1085 2.80 52.47 -37.70
N ASP A 1086 1.82 51.57 -37.55
CA ASP A 1086 0.52 51.90 -36.94
C ASP A 1086 0.60 51.90 -35.40
N THR A 1087 0.33 53.04 -34.78
CA THR A 1087 0.42 53.22 -33.31
C THR A 1087 -0.63 52.45 -32.52
N THR A 1088 -1.63 51.82 -33.15
CA THR A 1088 -2.61 50.97 -32.44
C THR A 1088 -1.95 49.72 -31.83
N TYR A 1089 -0.97 49.11 -32.52
CA TYR A 1089 -0.21 47.96 -32.01
C TYR A 1089 0.59 48.30 -30.73
N LEU A 1090 1.08 49.54 -30.60
CA LEU A 1090 1.73 50.01 -29.37
C LEU A 1090 0.76 50.07 -28.18
N ASN A 1091 -0.49 50.50 -28.40
CA ASN A 1091 -1.50 50.54 -27.34
C ASN A 1091 -1.91 49.12 -26.92
N SER A 1092 -1.96 48.18 -27.86
CA SER A 1092 -2.21 46.75 -27.57
C SER A 1092 -1.09 46.16 -26.72
N ARG A 1093 0.16 46.34 -27.16
CA ARG A 1093 1.36 45.94 -26.41
C ARG A 1093 1.42 46.54 -25.00
N ASP A 1094 1.13 47.83 -24.86
CA ASP A 1094 1.13 48.51 -23.57
C ASP A 1094 -0.02 48.04 -22.64
N SER A 1095 -1.05 47.38 -23.20
CA SER A 1095 -2.11 46.71 -22.42
C SER A 1095 -1.69 45.30 -21.99
N LEU A 1096 -1.04 44.52 -22.86
CA LEU A 1096 -0.45 43.22 -22.52
C LEU A 1096 0.63 43.36 -21.43
N LEU A 1097 1.45 44.41 -21.50
CA LEU A 1097 2.44 44.74 -20.46
C LEU A 1097 1.79 45.04 -19.08
N ALA A 1098 0.54 45.50 -19.04
CA ALA A 1098 -0.18 45.70 -17.78
C ALA A 1098 -0.66 44.36 -17.20
N LEU A 1099 -1.17 43.44 -18.03
CA LEU A 1099 -1.57 42.10 -17.61
C LEU A 1099 -0.39 41.28 -17.08
N ILE A 1100 0.77 41.35 -17.75
CA ILE A 1100 2.02 40.75 -17.24
C ILE A 1100 2.39 41.30 -15.86
N SER A 1101 2.20 42.61 -15.63
CA SER A 1101 2.47 43.23 -14.32
C SER A 1101 1.51 42.74 -13.23
N GLU A 1102 0.23 42.55 -13.56
CA GLU A 1102 -0.81 42.07 -12.62
C GLU A 1102 -0.57 40.61 -12.23
N ALA A 1103 -0.31 39.73 -13.20
CA ALA A 1103 0.06 38.32 -12.95
C ALA A 1103 1.41 38.18 -12.20
N THR A 1104 2.33 39.14 -12.36
CA THR A 1104 3.56 39.19 -11.56
C THR A 1104 3.27 39.53 -10.09
N GLU A 1105 2.43 40.55 -9.82
CA GLU A 1105 2.05 40.93 -8.45
C GLU A 1105 1.24 39.84 -7.72
N GLU A 1106 0.41 39.07 -8.45
CA GLU A 1106 -0.25 37.89 -7.91
C GLU A 1106 0.74 36.76 -7.60
N ASN A 1107 1.64 36.43 -8.53
CA ASN A 1107 2.64 35.37 -8.30
C ASN A 1107 3.59 35.71 -7.14
N ASP A 1108 4.05 36.96 -6.99
CA ASP A 1108 4.83 37.42 -5.82
C ASP A 1108 4.06 37.23 -4.50
N SER A 1109 2.73 37.43 -4.53
CA SER A 1109 1.85 37.21 -3.38
C SER A 1109 1.69 35.72 -3.04
N LEU A 1110 1.56 34.85 -4.05
CA LEU A 1110 1.50 33.40 -3.88
C LEU A 1110 2.84 32.82 -3.36
N TRP A 1111 3.97 33.29 -3.89
CA TRP A 1111 5.30 32.91 -3.40
C TRP A 1111 5.51 33.31 -1.93
N THR A 1112 4.94 34.44 -1.50
CA THR A 1112 4.97 34.85 -0.09
C THR A 1112 4.28 33.82 0.83
N ILE A 1113 3.12 33.29 0.43
CA ILE A 1113 2.38 32.25 1.18
C ILE A 1113 3.20 30.95 1.24
N VAL A 1114 3.86 30.57 0.14
CA VAL A 1114 4.76 29.39 0.10
C VAL A 1114 5.95 29.55 1.04
N TRP A 1115 6.52 30.75 1.16
CA TRP A 1115 7.61 31.02 2.10
C TRP A 1115 7.16 31.03 3.56
N ASP A 1116 6.00 31.62 3.88
CA ASP A 1116 5.43 31.62 5.24
C ASP A 1116 5.13 30.18 5.74
N HIS A 1117 4.60 29.31 4.87
CA HIS A 1117 4.35 27.91 5.22
C HIS A 1117 5.65 27.12 5.43
N ARG A 1118 6.63 27.30 4.54
CA ARG A 1118 7.94 26.65 4.64
C ARG A 1118 8.71 27.03 5.92
N ASP A 1119 8.61 28.28 6.37
CA ASP A 1119 9.24 28.73 7.60
C ASP A 1119 8.60 28.10 8.85
N LEU A 1120 7.27 27.88 8.84
CA LEU A 1120 6.54 27.18 9.91
C LEU A 1120 6.91 25.69 10.00
N ASP A 1121 7.00 25.02 8.85
CA ASP A 1121 7.40 23.61 8.79
C ASP A 1121 8.88 23.45 9.20
N ALA A 1122 9.74 24.41 8.84
CA ALA A 1122 11.13 24.46 9.28
C ALA A 1122 11.28 24.71 10.80
N ASP A 1123 10.39 25.49 11.44
CA ASP A 1123 10.33 25.61 12.90
C ASP A 1123 9.89 24.29 13.58
N THR A 1124 8.99 23.55 12.93
CA THR A 1124 8.52 22.23 13.40
C THR A 1124 9.65 21.20 13.36
N LEU A 1125 10.28 21.02 12.19
CA LEU A 1125 11.42 20.11 12.01
C LEU A 1125 12.63 20.49 12.87
N ALA A 1126 12.88 21.79 13.10
CA ALA A 1126 13.94 22.23 14.01
C ALA A 1126 13.64 21.83 15.47
N THR A 1127 12.37 21.89 15.88
CA THR A 1127 11.94 21.42 17.21
C THR A 1127 12.16 19.92 17.34
N GLU A 1128 11.76 19.12 16.34
CA GLU A 1128 11.95 17.67 16.33
C GLU A 1128 13.43 17.26 16.32
N ASN A 1129 14.23 17.85 15.43
CA ASN A 1129 15.69 17.66 15.36
C ASN A 1129 16.36 18.00 16.71
N SER A 1130 15.91 19.06 17.39
CA SER A 1130 16.41 19.45 18.70
C SER A 1130 16.16 18.40 19.80
N ASN A 1131 15.09 17.60 19.70
CA ASN A 1131 14.74 16.54 20.65
C ASN A 1131 15.56 15.25 20.46
N ILE A 1132 16.16 15.04 19.28
CA ILE A 1132 17.02 13.87 19.02
C ILE A 1132 18.26 13.95 19.93
N SER A 1133 18.48 12.90 20.73
CA SER A 1133 19.72 12.74 21.51
C SER A 1133 20.60 11.73 20.79
N PRO A 1134 21.64 12.18 20.04
CA PRO A 1134 22.51 11.25 19.34
C PRO A 1134 23.49 10.56 20.30
N ASP A 1135 23.67 9.26 20.09
CA ASP A 1135 24.65 8.41 20.78
C ASP A 1135 25.92 8.20 19.93
N SER A 1136 25.90 8.62 18.66
CA SER A 1136 27.00 8.49 17.70
C SER A 1136 27.54 9.82 17.18
N THR A 1137 28.81 9.82 16.75
CA THR A 1137 29.43 10.95 16.06
C THR A 1137 28.79 11.26 14.70
N TYR A 1138 28.04 10.31 14.13
CA TYR A 1138 27.25 10.51 12.90
C TYR A 1138 26.03 11.35 13.22
N GLY A 1139 25.21 10.90 14.18
CA GLY A 1139 24.05 11.65 14.63
C GLY A 1139 24.38 13.04 15.17
N GLU A 1140 25.53 13.22 15.82
CA GLU A 1140 26.04 14.56 16.20
C GLU A 1140 26.27 15.49 15.00
N LYS A 1141 26.78 14.99 13.87
CA LYS A 1141 27.08 15.82 12.68
C LYS A 1141 25.84 16.05 11.84
N GLU A 1142 25.04 15.01 11.63
CA GLU A 1142 23.80 15.07 10.88
C GLU A 1142 22.80 16.02 11.54
N LYS A 1143 22.56 15.88 12.85
CA LYS A 1143 21.76 16.82 13.64
C LYS A 1143 22.27 18.26 13.51
N LEU A 1144 23.59 18.47 13.66
CA LEU A 1144 24.21 19.79 13.57
C LEU A 1144 24.01 20.44 12.20
N LEU A 1145 24.06 19.66 11.11
CA LEU A 1145 23.82 20.21 9.77
C LEU A 1145 22.35 20.44 9.48
N ASN A 1146 21.46 19.61 10.02
CA ASN A 1146 20.02 19.87 9.97
C ASN A 1146 19.66 21.17 10.72
N ASP A 1147 20.23 21.39 11.92
CA ASP A 1147 20.10 22.67 12.65
C ASP A 1147 20.65 23.86 11.84
N ILE A 1148 21.77 23.69 11.13
CA ILE A 1148 22.34 24.73 10.27
C ILE A 1148 21.44 24.99 9.05
N PHE A 1149 20.97 23.96 8.36
CA PHE A 1149 20.07 24.07 7.21
C PHE A 1149 18.76 24.76 7.58
N LEU A 1150 18.06 24.24 8.60
CA LEU A 1150 16.76 24.75 9.10
C LEU A 1150 16.84 26.18 9.63
N SER A 1151 18.00 26.66 10.06
CA SER A 1151 18.22 28.05 10.47
C SER A 1151 18.67 28.99 9.34
N THR A 1152 18.83 28.49 8.10
CA THR A 1152 19.38 29.26 6.97
C THR A 1152 18.59 29.13 5.67
N ILE A 1153 18.64 27.98 5.00
CA ILE A 1153 18.22 27.84 3.59
C ILE A 1153 16.69 27.98 3.41
N PRO A 1154 15.82 27.31 4.19
CA PRO A 1154 14.37 27.50 4.11
C PRO A 1154 13.97 28.96 4.39
N ARG A 1155 14.70 29.63 5.29
CA ARG A 1155 14.47 31.03 5.70
C ARG A 1155 15.12 32.05 4.76
N ASN A 1156 15.44 31.65 3.52
CA ASN A 1156 16.08 32.45 2.47
C ASN A 1156 17.37 33.18 2.94
N THR A 1157 18.03 32.65 3.98
CA THR A 1157 19.11 33.31 4.72
C THR A 1157 20.46 32.70 4.32
N TRP A 1158 20.94 33.09 3.14
CA TRP A 1158 22.18 32.63 2.49
C TRP A 1158 23.49 33.08 3.17
N THR A 1159 23.45 33.45 4.44
CA THR A 1159 24.59 33.98 5.20
C THR A 1159 24.78 33.24 6.51
N PHE A 1160 25.60 32.19 6.49
CA PHE A 1160 26.04 31.47 7.68
C PHE A 1160 26.84 32.39 8.63
N THR A 1161 26.62 32.24 9.94
CA THR A 1161 27.47 32.87 10.96
C THR A 1161 28.89 32.28 10.93
N GLY A 1162 29.89 33.02 11.42
CA GLY A 1162 31.27 32.53 11.48
C GLY A 1162 31.40 31.17 12.15
N THR A 1163 30.67 30.94 13.25
CA THR A 1163 30.60 29.65 13.95
C THR A 1163 29.94 28.53 13.14
N GLN A 1164 28.96 28.84 12.29
CA GLN A 1164 28.37 27.84 11.39
C GLN A 1164 29.34 27.52 10.24
N ILE A 1165 30.05 28.52 9.69
CA ILE A 1165 31.10 28.31 8.69
C ILE A 1165 32.25 27.46 9.29
N ASP A 1166 32.70 27.76 10.51
CA ASP A 1166 33.72 26.96 11.20
C ASP A 1166 33.25 25.49 11.35
N SER A 1167 31.99 25.25 11.73
CA SER A 1167 31.40 23.90 11.82
C SER A 1167 31.26 23.20 10.47
N LEU A 1168 30.90 23.93 9.42
CA LEU A 1168 30.80 23.41 8.05
C LEU A 1168 32.18 23.06 7.49
N GLU A 1169 33.19 23.93 7.62
CA GLU A 1169 34.55 23.69 7.15
C GLU A 1169 35.21 22.53 7.91
N VAL A 1170 34.96 22.39 9.22
CA VAL A 1170 35.38 21.23 10.02
C VAL A 1170 34.72 19.94 9.57
N THR A 1171 33.45 19.96 9.15
CA THR A 1171 32.69 18.75 8.77
C THR A 1171 32.97 18.34 7.32
N ALA A 1172 33.05 19.30 6.40
CA ALA A 1172 33.42 19.10 5.00
C ALA A 1172 34.85 18.57 4.83
N GLY A 1173 35.76 18.95 5.74
CA GLY A 1173 37.14 18.46 5.83
C GLY A 1173 37.31 17.11 6.53
N LEU A 1174 36.22 16.41 6.88
CA LEU A 1174 36.27 15.00 7.30
C LEU A 1174 36.30 14.09 6.06
N CYS A 1175 36.82 12.88 6.25
CA CYS A 1175 36.62 11.78 5.31
C CYS A 1175 35.11 11.39 5.33
N PRO A 1176 34.43 11.22 4.18
CA PRO A 1176 33.02 10.83 4.11
C PRO A 1176 32.65 9.65 5.00
N VAL A 1177 33.51 8.63 5.04
CA VAL A 1177 33.34 7.43 5.89
C VAL A 1177 33.17 7.76 7.38
N LEU A 1178 33.70 8.89 7.88
CA LEU A 1178 33.69 9.28 9.30
C LEU A 1178 32.47 10.12 9.74
N ALA A 1179 31.63 10.59 8.81
CA ALA A 1179 30.42 11.37 9.14
C ALA A 1179 29.24 11.22 8.16
N GLY A 1180 29.34 10.37 7.13
CA GLY A 1180 28.26 10.05 6.20
C GLY A 1180 27.83 11.25 5.34
N GLU A 1181 26.53 11.29 4.99
CA GLU A 1181 25.94 12.34 4.15
C GLU A 1181 26.19 13.77 4.68
N ALA A 1182 26.43 13.92 5.98
CA ALA A 1182 26.80 15.20 6.58
C ALA A 1182 28.08 15.82 5.94
N VAL A 1183 29.04 15.02 5.46
CA VAL A 1183 30.21 15.57 4.76
C VAL A 1183 29.81 16.25 3.45
N PHE A 1184 28.90 15.65 2.68
CA PHE A 1184 28.40 16.22 1.43
C PHE A 1184 27.45 17.39 1.68
N HIS A 1185 26.55 17.30 2.66
CA HIS A 1185 25.71 18.43 3.08
C HIS A 1185 26.58 19.63 3.48
N ALA A 1186 27.66 19.43 4.24
CA ALA A 1186 28.60 20.51 4.58
C ALA A 1186 29.29 21.12 3.35
N ARG A 1187 29.76 20.28 2.42
CA ARG A 1187 30.41 20.72 1.17
C ARG A 1187 29.47 21.51 0.27
N SER A 1188 28.24 21.04 0.09
CA SER A 1188 27.19 21.73 -0.70
C SER A 1188 26.85 23.09 -0.10
N LEU A 1189 26.67 23.19 1.22
CA LEU A 1189 26.40 24.45 1.92
C LEU A 1189 27.59 25.45 1.83
N LEU A 1190 28.84 24.97 1.79
CA LEU A 1190 30.02 25.81 1.53
C LEU A 1190 30.15 26.24 0.07
N ALA A 1191 29.84 25.35 -0.88
CA ALA A 1191 29.84 25.68 -2.31
C ALA A 1191 28.80 26.77 -2.63
N MET A 1192 27.62 26.73 -1.99
CA MET A 1192 26.58 27.77 -2.10
C MET A 1192 27.07 29.18 -1.72
N ILE A 1193 28.10 29.33 -0.89
CA ILE A 1193 28.69 30.64 -0.53
C ILE A 1193 30.05 30.93 -1.19
N GLY A 1194 30.42 30.17 -2.23
CA GLY A 1194 31.72 30.33 -2.90
C GLY A 1194 32.92 30.00 -2.01
N ARG A 1195 32.76 29.00 -1.13
CA ARG A 1195 33.83 28.36 -0.36
C ARG A 1195 34.06 26.91 -0.81
N ASP A 1196 33.89 26.67 -2.11
CA ASP A 1196 34.30 25.46 -2.80
C ASP A 1196 35.82 25.25 -2.67
N SER A 1197 36.21 24.50 -1.65
CA SER A 1197 37.54 23.91 -1.57
C SER A 1197 37.54 22.60 -2.34
N LEU A 1198 38.61 22.33 -3.09
CA LEU A 1198 38.86 21.00 -3.64
C LEU A 1198 39.27 20.07 -2.50
N TYR A 1199 38.29 19.33 -1.97
CA TYR A 1199 38.53 18.24 -1.04
C TYR A 1199 39.07 17.04 -1.85
N ASN A 1200 40.27 16.59 -1.49
CA ASN A 1200 40.89 15.40 -2.05
C ASN A 1200 40.60 14.24 -1.10
N ASP A 1201 39.50 13.53 -1.31
CA ASP A 1201 39.02 12.52 -0.36
C ASP A 1201 40.02 11.39 -0.15
N ASP A 1202 40.76 10.98 -1.19
CA ASP A 1202 41.88 10.03 -1.09
C ASP A 1202 42.89 10.47 -0.01
N GLU A 1203 43.41 11.70 -0.11
CA GLU A 1203 44.41 12.25 0.81
C GLU A 1203 43.84 12.53 2.21
N ILE A 1204 42.56 12.91 2.30
CA ILE A 1204 41.86 13.15 3.57
C ILE A 1204 41.65 11.83 4.31
N CYS A 1205 41.14 10.80 3.63
CA CYS A 1205 40.86 9.48 4.17
C CYS A 1205 42.14 8.67 4.45
N ASP A 1206 43.17 8.72 3.60
CA ASP A 1206 44.50 8.15 3.86
C ASP A 1206 45.05 8.66 5.20
N SER A 1207 44.94 9.97 5.43
CA SER A 1207 45.44 10.60 6.66
C SER A 1207 44.70 10.12 7.92
N ALA A 1208 43.47 9.58 7.78
CA ALA A 1208 42.70 8.98 8.87
C ALA A 1208 43.06 7.50 9.05
N PHE A 1209 43.18 6.74 7.95
CA PHE A 1209 43.61 5.35 7.95
C PHE A 1209 45.02 5.17 8.54
N GLU A 1210 45.98 6.02 8.14
CA GLU A 1210 47.33 6.06 8.74
C GLU A 1210 47.32 6.29 10.26
N ARG A 1211 46.33 7.01 10.79
CA ARG A 1211 46.19 7.26 12.23
C ARG A 1211 45.65 6.03 12.96
N GLN A 1212 44.62 5.38 12.42
CA GLN A 1212 44.09 4.13 12.99
C GLN A 1212 45.14 2.99 12.97
N LEU A 1213 45.99 2.92 11.94
CA LEU A 1213 47.10 1.97 11.86
C LEU A 1213 48.20 2.26 12.90
N LYS A 1214 48.51 3.54 13.18
CA LYS A 1214 49.53 3.93 14.16
C LYS A 1214 49.15 3.57 15.60
N ASP A 1215 47.89 3.78 16.00
CA ASP A 1215 47.44 3.46 17.36
C ASP A 1215 47.31 1.94 17.64
N LYS A 1216 47.20 1.10 16.60
CA LYS A 1216 47.26 -0.37 16.73
C LYS A 1216 48.68 -0.93 16.90
N GLY A 1217 49.74 -0.13 16.69
CA GLY A 1217 51.13 -0.46 17.04
C GLY A 1217 51.79 -1.59 16.21
N THR A 1218 51.19 -2.01 15.10
CA THR A 1218 51.62 -3.14 14.28
C THR A 1218 52.67 -2.74 13.23
N THR A 1219 53.96 -2.83 13.58
CA THR A 1219 55.06 -2.66 12.62
C THR A 1219 55.38 -3.97 11.89
N GLY A 1220 54.72 -4.22 10.75
CA GLY A 1220 55.15 -5.25 9.79
C GLY A 1220 53.99 -5.93 9.04
N GLN A 1221 54.20 -6.10 7.73
CA GLN A 1221 53.27 -6.62 6.71
C GLN A 1221 52.07 -5.71 6.42
N GLU A 1222 51.99 -5.29 5.15
CA GLU A 1222 50.84 -4.63 4.55
C GLU A 1222 49.86 -5.71 4.05
N PRO A 1223 48.59 -5.71 4.47
CA PRO A 1223 47.50 -6.27 3.69
C PRO A 1223 47.19 -5.36 2.50
N ALA A 1224 46.58 -5.88 1.43
CA ALA A 1224 46.09 -5.04 0.34
C ALA A 1224 45.01 -4.07 0.87
N LEU A 1225 45.16 -2.77 0.58
CA LEU A 1225 44.35 -1.71 1.21
C LEU A 1225 43.92 -0.64 0.18
N ASN A 1226 43.44 -1.10 -0.98
CA ASN A 1226 42.89 -0.26 -2.05
C ASN A 1226 41.35 -0.11 -1.98
N LEU A 1227 40.70 -0.70 -0.98
CA LEU A 1227 39.26 -0.99 -0.97
C LEU A 1227 38.37 0.12 -0.36
N LEU A 1228 38.87 1.37 -0.30
CA LEU A 1228 38.23 2.46 0.46
C LEU A 1228 38.45 3.87 -0.13
N ALA A 1229 38.55 3.94 -1.46
CA ALA A 1229 38.67 5.19 -2.25
C ALA A 1229 37.49 5.36 -3.22
N VAL A 1230 36.26 5.33 -2.69
CA VAL A 1230 35.05 5.76 -3.41
C VAL A 1230 34.16 6.57 -2.47
N TYR A 1231 34.03 7.87 -2.78
CA TYR A 1231 32.90 8.76 -2.44
C TYR A 1231 33.24 10.15 -2.99
N PRO A 1232 32.49 10.64 -4.00
CA PRO A 1232 31.40 11.55 -3.65
C PRO A 1232 30.06 11.24 -4.33
#